data_AF-A0A2V9J1S1-F1
#
_entry.id   AF-A0A2V9J1S1-F1
#
_cell.length_a   1.000
_cell.length_b   1.000
_cell.length_c   1.000
_cell.angle_alpha   90.00
_cell.angle_beta   90.00
_cell.angle_gamma   90.00
#
_symmetry.space_group_name_H-M   'P 1'
#
loop_
_entity.id
_entity.type
_entity.pdbx_description
1 polymer ?
#
loop_
_entity_poly.entity_id
_entity_poly.type
_entity_poly.pdbx_seq_one_letter_code
_entity_poly.pdbx_strand_id
1 'polypeptide(L)'
;MWQASGSQCGDRIGCFKSPPRVDCHHGGSYTDIRCSVNAAVIDGRDARATAGADLHIKKTIRRALIALIALVLVAVALNYTQSWRRARVVMQAGKILGAELLRSAEGIEYSDNQNGVVRFKVRAKSLQETREGKNLLQGIEAFDFNPDGTVRNQIRSRNAEYDRDSKKAFFSGDVQVQMGEGVEIRTESLNYDLQSNVGHTNDRFRLISPQASGTAQGLRYDHANKTLELYSELDFILMRAVHKPDGSTQEEKVRVTARRGYYAQNERFMRFQGGSRVESESDILAGNNIEATFSADQKHIKSLLCQGSASYVSKDPSRSRELRGDRIQFGILPDTGALQRIDVMGQASFLSCSEDSEQELRASGIVLELDPVKGVPTKVLSQDNVRFNLKRNLERTQIAGDNLEAYFDAGTDSLKRVRVWDRAEMANRAGEAEGDELKAEEIRIAFQTVANRSALKELQAERAVKWRTPPRKKTETDGAEPGRTMTANFLDMHYANGADYLEDGYASGDVVLAGFPLGDPAKSEIRRLEADKVRFRFYPRENKLKDFEGEGHVSVFHHSAADAGSETPAQEFRTASSNMRATFRPQDGTAEYLTQWGSFVYQDGSRKATAGRGEYTAEAEVLVLREAPKITDDNGSTTGDWMEYDRKNKVLTVHKNVRSVLRQSGTTGGSPFAASSESSSPAVIVAQTMQYWTDETRARYSGNVLLLTEEGQLRSQVLETYSGGGRVEAEGEVRHVILKSRAPGNRTAVKEGASAEKPEARDARPSKRVLIQCARLRYFKEQNSIQYLDNVVLSSEDARLSSDSLDAVLDSTGRQIEKAAARGRVFVRQSGREVKGEMADYFLQPGKFVVTGNPAQISDPGRGKSAARRLTFFTTDDRILLENT
;
A
#
# COMPACT_ATOMS: atom_id res chain seq x y z
N MET A 1 -25.52 -47.80 -26.48
CA MET A 1 -26.66 -47.84 -27.42
C MET A 1 -26.52 -46.61 -28.33
N TRP A 2 -26.06 -46.84 -29.57
CA TRP A 2 -26.27 -46.08 -30.85
C TRP A 2 -26.08 -44.54 -30.87
N GLN A 3 -24.99 -44.03 -31.47
CA GLN A 3 -24.79 -43.58 -32.89
C GLN A 3 -25.34 -42.15 -33.17
N ALA A 4 -24.73 -41.23 -33.94
CA ALA A 4 -23.86 -41.33 -35.13
C ALA A 4 -22.99 -40.03 -35.32
N SER A 5 -21.72 -40.13 -35.78
CA SER A 5 -21.17 -39.84 -37.14
C SER A 5 -21.07 -38.34 -37.53
N GLY A 6 -20.02 -37.77 -38.12
CA GLY A 6 -18.74 -38.22 -38.70
C GLY A 6 -17.82 -37.00 -38.95
N SER A 7 -16.48 -37.14 -38.88
CA SER A 7 -15.52 -37.24 -40.02
C SER A 7 -15.37 -35.93 -40.85
N GLN A 8 -14.21 -35.39 -41.23
CA GLN A 8 -12.79 -35.78 -41.17
C GLN A 8 -11.92 -34.62 -41.75
N CYS A 9 -10.63 -34.58 -41.38
CA CYS A 9 -9.40 -34.15 -42.11
C CYS A 9 -9.38 -32.81 -42.88
N GLY A 10 -8.31 -32.02 -42.96
CA GLY A 10 -6.86 -32.02 -42.67
C GLY A 10 -6.38 -30.60 -43.10
N ASP A 11 -5.19 -30.05 -42.88
CA ASP A 11 -3.86 -30.61 -42.85
C ASP A 11 -2.88 -29.49 -42.39
N ARG A 12 -1.84 -29.93 -41.66
CA ARG A 12 -0.41 -29.52 -41.70
C ARG A 12 0.11 -28.07 -41.47
N ILE A 13 0.90 -27.98 -40.38
CA ILE A 13 2.35 -27.64 -40.26
C ILE A 13 2.83 -26.24 -40.68
N GLY A 14 3.53 -25.55 -39.76
CA GLY A 14 4.56 -24.57 -40.12
C GLY A 14 5.09 -23.70 -38.97
N CYS A 15 6.25 -24.06 -38.42
CA CYS A 15 6.99 -23.34 -37.37
C CYS A 15 7.66 -22.04 -37.86
N PHE A 16 7.81 -21.02 -37.00
CA PHE A 16 8.90 -20.01 -37.05
C PHE A 16 9.10 -19.42 -35.63
N LYS A 17 10.09 -19.88 -34.85
CA LYS A 17 11.46 -19.32 -34.69
C LYS A 17 11.53 -17.79 -34.51
N SER A 18 11.81 -17.35 -33.27
CA SER A 18 12.49 -16.10 -32.90
C SER A 18 13.90 -16.04 -33.54
N PRO A 19 14.58 -14.89 -33.75
CA PRO A 19 15.09 -13.96 -32.70
C PRO A 19 15.29 -12.48 -33.22
N PRO A 20 16.20 -11.61 -32.70
CA PRO A 20 16.60 -11.23 -31.33
C PRO A 20 16.45 -9.70 -31.02
N ARG A 21 16.73 -9.33 -29.77
CA ARG A 21 17.03 -7.96 -29.29
C ARG A 21 18.35 -7.41 -29.86
N VAL A 22 18.41 -6.09 -30.12
CA VAL A 22 19.63 -5.26 -30.05
C VAL A 22 19.26 -3.84 -29.58
N ASP A 23 19.89 -3.40 -28.49
CA ASP A 23 19.94 -2.02 -27.99
C ASP A 23 20.75 -1.11 -28.92
N CYS A 24 20.43 0.18 -29.02
CA CYS A 24 21.45 1.25 -29.07
C CYS A 24 20.88 2.67 -28.87
N HIS A 25 21.70 3.44 -28.16
CA HIS A 25 21.60 4.84 -27.76
C HIS A 25 21.87 5.85 -28.90
N HIS A 26 21.39 7.07 -28.65
CA HIS A 26 21.95 8.39 -29.04
C HIS A 26 21.96 8.86 -30.52
N GLY A 27 21.24 9.98 -30.73
CA GLY A 27 21.88 11.27 -31.01
C GLY A 27 22.06 11.69 -32.48
N GLY A 28 21.68 12.94 -32.78
CA GLY A 28 22.39 13.76 -33.77
C GLY A 28 21.83 13.83 -35.20
N SER A 29 20.85 14.70 -35.39
CA SER A 29 20.80 15.82 -36.35
C SER A 29 21.53 15.76 -37.73
N TYR A 30 20.76 16.19 -38.75
CA TYR A 30 21.09 17.03 -39.93
C TYR A 30 21.41 16.40 -41.32
N THR A 31 20.48 16.73 -42.25
CA THR A 31 20.61 17.15 -43.67
C THR A 31 20.80 16.18 -44.85
N ASP A 32 19.74 16.18 -45.68
CA ASP A 32 19.65 16.37 -47.14
C ASP A 32 20.26 15.35 -48.12
N ILE A 33 19.40 14.80 -49.00
CA ILE A 33 19.51 14.85 -50.47
C ILE A 33 18.24 14.25 -51.12
N ARG A 34 17.89 14.83 -52.27
CA ARG A 34 16.66 14.81 -53.07
C ARG A 34 16.37 13.55 -53.91
N CYS A 35 15.07 13.42 -54.22
CA CYS A 35 14.41 13.07 -55.50
C CYS A 35 14.57 11.68 -56.15
N SER A 36 13.45 10.95 -56.29
CA SER A 36 12.65 10.77 -57.53
C SER A 36 11.59 9.66 -57.29
N VAL A 37 10.29 9.96 -57.20
CA VAL A 37 9.27 10.02 -58.28
C VAL A 37 9.05 8.68 -58.99
N ASN A 38 7.89 8.06 -58.75
CA ASN A 38 7.00 7.67 -59.84
C ASN A 38 5.53 7.72 -59.40
N ALA A 39 4.76 8.38 -60.26
CA ALA A 39 3.37 8.77 -60.09
C ALA A 39 2.45 7.79 -60.84
N ALA A 40 1.21 7.65 -60.35
CA ALA A 40 0.08 7.23 -61.17
C ALA A 40 -1.00 8.32 -61.08
N VAL A 41 -1.19 9.00 -62.22
CA VAL A 41 -2.27 9.93 -62.61
C VAL A 41 -3.29 9.04 -63.38
N ILE A 42 -4.61 9.21 -63.42
CA ILE A 42 -5.53 10.27 -63.91
C ILE A 42 -6.96 9.80 -63.49
N ASP A 43 -8.08 10.53 -63.44
CA ASP A 43 -8.52 11.86 -63.88
C ASP A 43 -9.78 12.20 -63.06
N GLY A 44 -9.98 13.48 -62.76
CA GLY A 44 -11.11 14.00 -62.01
C GLY A 44 -11.24 15.49 -62.29
N ARG A 45 -11.86 15.79 -63.44
CA ARG A 45 -12.19 17.15 -63.90
C ARG A 45 -13.27 17.75 -63.01
N ASP A 46 -13.28 19.09 -63.03
CA ASP A 46 -14.24 20.02 -62.43
C ASP A 46 -14.09 20.34 -60.93
N ALA A 47 -13.14 21.23 -60.62
CA ALA A 47 -13.31 22.38 -59.69
C ALA A 47 -12.00 23.19 -59.56
N ARG A 48 -11.60 23.90 -60.62
CA ARG A 48 -10.50 24.89 -60.58
C ARG A 48 -11.06 26.24 -61.01
N ALA A 49 -11.45 27.10 -60.05
CA ALA A 49 -11.45 28.56 -60.20
C ALA A 49 -11.87 29.34 -58.93
N THR A 50 -11.38 29.05 -57.72
CA THR A 50 -11.56 29.97 -56.56
C THR A 50 -10.54 29.70 -55.44
N ALA A 51 -9.23 29.79 -55.73
CA ALA A 51 -8.20 29.69 -54.68
C ALA A 51 -6.95 30.54 -54.98
N GLY A 52 -7.16 31.71 -55.59
CA GLY A 52 -6.09 32.66 -55.95
C GLY A 52 -6.35 34.12 -55.56
N ALA A 53 -7.47 34.43 -54.89
CA ALA A 53 -7.89 35.81 -54.65
C ALA A 53 -7.58 36.35 -53.23
N ASP A 54 -7.34 35.49 -52.24
CA ASP A 54 -7.35 35.90 -50.83
C ASP A 54 -6.02 36.46 -50.28
N LEU A 55 -4.93 36.39 -51.05
CA LEU A 55 -3.63 36.95 -50.65
C LEU A 55 -3.42 38.42 -51.09
N HIS A 56 -4.35 38.99 -51.88
CA HIS A 56 -4.27 40.38 -52.37
C HIS A 56 -5.16 41.37 -51.62
N ILE A 57 -6.10 40.90 -50.80
CA ILE A 57 -7.13 41.73 -50.15
C ILE A 57 -6.63 42.42 -48.87
N LYS A 58 -5.67 41.84 -48.13
CA LYS A 58 -5.11 42.48 -46.92
C LYS A 58 -3.97 43.48 -47.18
N LYS A 59 -3.27 43.37 -48.33
CA LYS A 59 -2.24 44.36 -48.76
C LYS A 59 -2.84 45.71 -49.18
N THR A 60 -4.10 45.73 -49.58
CA THR A 60 -4.78 46.96 -50.03
C THR A 60 -5.31 47.81 -48.86
N ILE A 61 -5.63 47.22 -47.70
CA ILE A 61 -6.11 47.96 -46.51
C ILE A 61 -5.01 48.93 -46.02
N ARG A 62 -3.76 48.46 -46.08
CA ARG A 62 -2.54 49.19 -45.72
C ARG A 62 -2.30 50.44 -46.55
N ARG A 63 -2.44 50.31 -47.86
CA ARG A 63 -2.17 51.42 -48.77
C ARG A 63 -3.34 52.40 -48.79
N ALA A 64 -4.55 51.97 -48.43
CA ALA A 64 -5.77 52.76 -48.61
C ALA A 64 -6.05 53.72 -47.44
N LEU A 65 -5.79 53.36 -46.18
CA LEU A 65 -5.95 54.29 -45.03
C LEU A 65 -4.84 55.36 -44.95
N ILE A 66 -3.60 54.97 -45.25
CA ILE A 66 -2.48 55.90 -45.38
C ILE A 66 -2.69 56.78 -46.61
N ALA A 67 -3.15 56.18 -47.73
CA ALA A 67 -3.60 56.95 -48.87
C ALA A 67 -4.72 57.88 -48.47
N LEU A 68 -5.74 57.46 -47.73
CA LEU A 68 -6.85 58.30 -47.28
C LEU A 68 -6.33 59.54 -46.57
N ILE A 69 -5.57 59.36 -45.48
CA ILE A 69 -5.08 60.49 -44.69
C ILE A 69 -4.07 61.31 -45.52
N ALA A 70 -3.09 60.69 -46.18
CA ALA A 70 -2.12 61.42 -47.01
C ALA A 70 -2.78 62.15 -48.19
N LEU A 71 -3.79 61.57 -48.81
CA LEU A 71 -4.49 62.11 -49.96
C LEU A 71 -5.58 63.09 -49.58
N VAL A 72 -6.12 63.02 -48.36
CA VAL A 72 -6.92 64.10 -47.78
C VAL A 72 -6.12 65.38 -47.60
N LEU A 73 -4.82 65.23 -47.50
CA LEU A 73 -3.89 66.32 -47.26
C LEU A 73 -3.25 66.78 -48.58
N VAL A 74 -3.06 65.87 -49.54
CA VAL A 74 -2.78 66.20 -50.96
C VAL A 74 -3.99 66.88 -51.61
N ALA A 75 -5.21 66.54 -51.23
CA ALA A 75 -6.44 67.19 -51.61
C ALA A 75 -6.48 68.67 -51.21
N VAL A 76 -6.11 68.94 -49.96
CA VAL A 76 -5.92 70.29 -49.42
C VAL A 76 -4.80 71.01 -50.19
N ALA A 77 -3.68 70.33 -50.46
CA ALA A 77 -2.56 70.87 -51.24
C ALA A 77 -2.84 71.07 -52.75
N LEU A 78 -3.77 70.33 -53.35
CA LEU A 78 -4.16 70.46 -54.76
C LEU A 78 -5.33 71.43 -54.93
N ASN A 79 -6.25 71.53 -53.96
CA ASN A 79 -7.19 72.65 -53.87
C ASN A 79 -6.43 73.99 -53.80
N TYR A 80 -5.25 74.03 -53.18
CA TYR A 80 -4.34 75.18 -53.25
C TYR A 80 -3.95 75.55 -54.70
N THR A 81 -3.76 74.57 -55.59
CA THR A 81 -3.40 74.81 -57.01
C THR A 81 -4.60 75.15 -57.89
N GLN A 82 -5.77 74.57 -57.60
CA GLN A 82 -7.02 74.81 -58.34
C GLN A 82 -7.71 76.11 -57.92
N SER A 83 -7.70 76.46 -56.64
CA SER A 83 -8.09 77.79 -56.15
C SER A 83 -7.16 78.89 -56.66
N TRP A 84 -5.88 78.60 -56.90
CA TRP A 84 -4.96 79.50 -57.62
C TRP A 84 -5.41 79.78 -59.07
N ARG A 85 -6.07 78.81 -59.73
CA ARG A 85 -6.64 79.02 -61.08
C ARG A 85 -8.03 79.68 -61.05
N ARG A 86 -8.82 79.50 -59.98
CA ARG A 86 -10.14 80.15 -59.81
C ARG A 86 -10.07 81.53 -59.14
N ALA A 87 -8.98 81.88 -58.46
CA ALA A 87 -8.70 83.22 -57.92
C ALA A 87 -8.34 84.25 -59.01
N ARG A 88 -9.00 84.18 -60.17
CA ARG A 88 -9.05 85.27 -61.15
C ARG A 88 -10.45 85.89 -61.28
N VAL A 89 -11.47 85.42 -60.55
CA VAL A 89 -12.76 86.11 -60.46
C VAL A 89 -13.30 86.04 -59.03
N VAL A 90 -13.64 87.22 -58.49
CA VAL A 90 -14.16 87.58 -57.17
C VAL A 90 -13.13 87.78 -56.05
N MET A 91 -12.47 88.94 -56.09
CA MET A 91 -12.09 89.68 -54.88
C MET A 91 -13.20 90.69 -54.56
N GLN A 92 -13.82 90.54 -53.39
CA GLN A 92 -14.55 91.52 -52.55
C GLN A 92 -15.61 90.72 -51.76
N ALA A 93 -15.80 90.84 -50.47
CA ALA A 93 -15.28 91.61 -49.34
C ALA A 93 -15.65 90.77 -48.08
N GLY A 94 -15.12 90.85 -46.87
CA GLY A 94 -14.12 91.63 -46.16
C GLY A 94 -14.16 91.14 -44.69
N LYS A 95 -13.22 91.60 -43.83
CA LYS A 95 -13.29 91.62 -42.33
C LYS A 95 -13.79 90.32 -41.65
N ILE A 96 -12.99 89.48 -40.97
CA ILE A 96 -11.86 89.68 -40.06
C ILE A 96 -11.05 88.37 -40.14
N LEU A 97 -9.82 88.40 -40.67
CA LEU A 97 -8.86 87.31 -40.49
C LEU A 97 -7.69 87.94 -39.73
N GLY A 98 -7.52 87.54 -38.47
CA GLY A 98 -6.44 88.02 -37.60
C GLY A 98 -5.06 87.76 -38.22
N ALA A 99 -4.03 88.41 -37.66
CA ALA A 99 -2.67 88.54 -38.21
C ALA A 99 -1.87 87.22 -38.51
N GLU A 100 -2.51 86.06 -38.42
CA GLU A 100 -1.91 84.71 -38.59
C GLU A 100 -2.37 83.93 -39.84
N LEU A 101 -3.44 84.34 -40.53
CA LEU A 101 -4.10 83.55 -41.57
C LEU A 101 -3.68 83.93 -43.01
N LEU A 102 -3.29 82.95 -43.82
CA LEU A 102 -2.90 83.08 -45.24
C LEU A 102 -4.08 82.96 -46.20
N ARG A 103 -4.95 81.97 -46.01
CA ARG A 103 -6.07 81.66 -46.93
C ARG A 103 -7.26 81.05 -46.17
N SER A 104 -8.47 81.30 -46.64
CA SER A 104 -9.71 80.68 -46.12
C SER A 104 -10.61 80.29 -47.29
N ALA A 105 -11.26 79.12 -47.22
CA ALA A 105 -12.23 78.65 -48.19
C ALA A 105 -13.36 77.88 -47.50
N GLU A 106 -14.59 78.07 -47.98
CA GLU A 106 -15.80 77.39 -47.48
C GLU A 106 -16.27 76.32 -48.48
N GLY A 107 -16.83 75.22 -47.97
CA GLY A 107 -17.43 74.16 -48.78
C GLY A 107 -16.43 73.44 -49.68
N ILE A 108 -15.39 72.86 -49.09
CA ILE A 108 -14.31 72.21 -49.84
C ILE A 108 -14.66 70.76 -50.07
N GLU A 109 -14.70 70.39 -51.34
CA GLU A 109 -14.76 69.01 -51.76
C GLU A 109 -13.60 68.74 -52.69
N TYR A 110 -12.85 67.69 -52.39
CA TYR A 110 -11.77 67.22 -53.23
C TYR A 110 -11.97 65.73 -53.48
N SER A 111 -11.75 65.29 -54.71
CA SER A 111 -11.67 63.87 -55.04
C SER A 111 -10.55 63.61 -56.04
N ASP A 112 -9.89 62.47 -55.93
CA ASP A 112 -8.97 61.97 -56.97
C ASP A 112 -9.53 60.71 -57.57
N ASN A 113 -9.40 60.64 -58.88
CA ASN A 113 -9.91 59.55 -59.68
C ASN A 113 -8.71 58.87 -60.33
N GLN A 114 -8.57 57.56 -60.09
CA GLN A 114 -7.57 56.75 -60.78
C GLN A 114 -8.29 55.77 -61.69
N ASN A 115 -7.98 55.80 -62.99
CA ASN A 115 -8.62 54.98 -64.02
C ASN A 115 -10.16 55.11 -64.08
N GLY A 116 -10.70 56.31 -63.83
CA GLY A 116 -12.15 56.58 -63.92
C GLY A 116 -12.96 56.20 -62.66
N VAL A 117 -12.33 55.64 -61.63
CA VAL A 117 -12.96 55.32 -60.35
C VAL A 117 -12.48 56.31 -59.28
N VAL A 118 -13.41 56.88 -58.51
CA VAL A 118 -13.10 57.74 -57.36
C VAL A 118 -12.33 56.91 -56.36
N ARG A 119 -11.05 57.22 -56.13
CA ARG A 119 -10.20 56.46 -55.21
C ARG A 119 -10.30 57.00 -53.79
N PHE A 120 -10.50 58.31 -53.66
CA PHE A 120 -10.72 58.97 -52.38
C PHE A 120 -11.47 60.29 -52.56
N LYS A 121 -12.03 60.76 -51.46
CA LYS A 121 -12.81 62.00 -51.39
C LYS A 121 -12.69 62.66 -50.03
N VAL A 122 -12.55 63.97 -50.00
CA VAL A 122 -12.51 64.79 -48.80
C VAL A 122 -13.55 65.86 -48.89
N ARG A 123 -14.25 66.07 -47.79
CA ARG A 123 -15.18 67.16 -47.61
C ARG A 123 -14.83 67.90 -46.33
N ALA A 124 -14.86 69.22 -46.36
CA ALA A 124 -14.75 70.06 -45.18
C ALA A 124 -15.67 71.27 -45.34
N LYS A 125 -16.30 71.70 -44.24
CA LYS A 125 -17.13 72.92 -44.22
C LYS A 125 -16.27 74.18 -44.43
N SER A 126 -15.07 74.20 -43.86
CA SER A 126 -14.11 75.29 -44.02
C SER A 126 -12.68 74.76 -43.94
N LEU A 127 -11.75 75.40 -44.65
CA LEU A 127 -10.29 75.25 -44.53
C LEU A 127 -9.68 76.62 -44.35
N GLN A 128 -8.76 76.71 -43.40
CA GLN A 128 -7.94 77.88 -43.14
C GLN A 128 -6.46 77.48 -43.13
N GLU A 129 -5.62 78.23 -43.83
CA GLU A 129 -4.18 78.00 -43.89
C GLU A 129 -3.46 79.09 -43.09
N THR A 130 -2.54 78.72 -42.20
CA THR A 130 -1.76 79.67 -41.39
C THR A 130 -0.43 80.00 -42.07
N ARG A 131 0.18 81.14 -41.71
CA ARG A 131 1.55 81.51 -42.18
C ARG A 131 2.63 80.49 -41.82
N GLU A 132 2.38 79.65 -40.82
CA GLU A 132 3.27 78.57 -40.36
C GLU A 132 3.08 77.25 -41.13
N GLY A 133 2.31 77.24 -42.23
CA GLY A 133 2.13 76.05 -43.07
C GLY A 133 1.17 75.00 -42.49
N LYS A 134 0.34 75.39 -41.51
CA LYS A 134 -0.69 74.51 -40.93
C LYS A 134 -2.03 74.71 -41.63
N ASN A 135 -2.70 73.60 -41.91
CA ASN A 135 -4.05 73.56 -42.48
C ASN A 135 -5.06 73.21 -41.40
N LEU A 136 -5.98 74.13 -41.11
CA LEU A 136 -7.05 74.00 -40.13
C LEU A 136 -8.37 73.75 -40.87
N LEU A 137 -8.97 72.58 -40.66
CA LEU A 137 -10.19 72.11 -41.31
C LEU A 137 -11.32 72.02 -40.28
N GLN A 138 -12.53 72.41 -40.68
CA GLN A 138 -13.75 72.26 -39.87
C GLN A 138 -14.79 71.38 -40.58
N GLY A 139 -15.45 70.51 -39.81
CA GLY A 139 -16.45 69.55 -40.30
C GLY A 139 -15.90 68.64 -41.38
N ILE A 140 -14.78 67.98 -41.10
CA ILE A 140 -14.07 67.16 -42.08
C ILE A 140 -14.68 65.76 -42.17
N GLU A 141 -14.87 65.30 -43.40
CA GLU A 141 -15.19 63.93 -43.74
C GLU A 141 -14.24 63.46 -44.84
N ALA A 142 -13.51 62.39 -44.58
CA ALA A 142 -12.58 61.76 -45.49
C ALA A 142 -13.08 60.36 -45.83
N PHE A 143 -13.07 60.00 -47.12
CA PHE A 143 -13.48 58.70 -47.64
C PHE A 143 -12.41 58.13 -48.56
N ASP A 144 -12.18 56.83 -48.49
CA ASP A 144 -11.46 56.07 -49.51
C ASP A 144 -12.37 54.96 -49.99
N PHE A 145 -12.22 54.64 -51.26
CA PHE A 145 -13.12 53.72 -51.95
C PHE A 145 -12.35 52.51 -52.43
N ASN A 146 -13.06 51.38 -52.44
CA ASN A 146 -12.62 50.18 -53.13
C ASN A 146 -12.64 50.41 -54.66
N PRO A 147 -11.92 49.58 -55.45
CA PRO A 147 -11.98 49.66 -56.91
C PRO A 147 -13.39 49.50 -57.52
N ASP A 148 -14.34 48.95 -56.76
CA ASP A 148 -15.76 48.80 -57.13
C ASP A 148 -16.62 50.04 -56.78
N GLY A 149 -16.04 51.08 -56.18
CA GLY A 149 -16.73 52.31 -55.79
C GLY A 149 -17.40 52.28 -54.42
N THR A 150 -17.33 51.18 -53.66
CA THR A 150 -17.85 51.12 -52.28
C THR A 150 -16.91 51.85 -51.30
N VAL A 151 -17.47 52.50 -50.26
CA VAL A 151 -16.67 53.15 -49.21
C VAL A 151 -15.93 52.06 -48.44
N ARG A 152 -14.60 52.22 -48.36
CA ARG A 152 -13.70 51.27 -47.72
C ARG A 152 -13.35 51.68 -46.29
N ASN A 153 -12.92 52.92 -46.10
CA ASN A 153 -12.66 53.54 -44.82
C ASN A 153 -13.21 54.97 -44.85
N GLN A 154 -13.47 55.49 -43.66
CA GLN A 154 -14.01 56.83 -43.48
C GLN A 154 -13.48 57.44 -42.20
N ILE A 155 -13.12 58.72 -42.22
CA ILE A 155 -12.79 59.49 -41.02
C ILE A 155 -13.68 60.72 -40.98
N ARG A 156 -14.32 60.96 -39.84
CA ARG A 156 -15.11 62.17 -39.56
C ARG A 156 -14.61 62.83 -38.29
N SER A 157 -14.54 64.17 -38.28
CA SER A 157 -14.30 64.94 -37.06
C SER A 157 -14.83 66.37 -37.17
N ARG A 158 -15.02 67.02 -36.01
CA ARG A 158 -15.38 68.44 -35.93
C ARG A 158 -14.25 69.32 -36.46
N ASN A 159 -13.01 69.02 -36.11
CA ASN A 159 -11.84 69.77 -36.53
C ASN A 159 -10.70 68.83 -36.96
N ALA A 160 -9.84 69.30 -37.85
CA ALA A 160 -8.55 68.68 -38.12
C ALA A 160 -7.47 69.73 -38.38
N GLU A 161 -6.28 69.50 -37.86
CA GLU A 161 -5.08 70.27 -38.11
C GLU A 161 -4.08 69.38 -38.85
N TYR A 162 -3.44 69.94 -39.87
CA TYR A 162 -2.36 69.27 -40.58
C TYR A 162 -1.15 70.17 -40.72
N ASP A 163 -0.02 69.70 -40.18
CA ASP A 163 1.28 70.31 -40.34
C ASP A 163 2.00 69.66 -41.53
N ARG A 164 2.25 70.49 -42.55
CA ARG A 164 2.82 70.04 -43.83
C ARG A 164 4.27 69.60 -43.71
N ASP A 165 5.07 70.28 -42.88
CA ASP A 165 6.51 70.08 -42.80
C ASP A 165 6.82 68.81 -42.00
N SER A 166 6.18 68.66 -40.85
CA SER A 166 6.32 67.47 -40.00
C SER A 166 5.48 66.29 -40.49
N LYS A 167 4.53 66.52 -41.42
CA LYS A 167 3.57 65.53 -41.92
C LYS A 167 2.77 64.87 -40.79
N LYS A 168 2.32 65.68 -39.84
CA LYS A 168 1.49 65.25 -38.70
C LYS A 168 0.08 65.77 -38.86
N ALA A 169 -0.90 64.88 -38.70
CA ALA A 169 -2.31 65.22 -38.69
C ALA A 169 -2.88 65.03 -37.29
N PHE A 170 -3.70 65.99 -36.85
CA PHE A 170 -4.40 65.97 -35.58
C PHE A 170 -5.89 66.18 -35.82
N PHE A 171 -6.71 65.19 -35.53
CA PHE A 171 -8.16 65.27 -35.61
C PHE A 171 -8.71 65.50 -34.19
N SER A 172 -9.67 66.41 -34.03
CA SER A 172 -10.29 66.67 -32.74
C SER A 172 -11.80 66.92 -32.84
N GLY A 173 -12.50 66.51 -31.78
CA GLY A 173 -13.93 66.63 -31.61
C GLY A 173 -14.74 65.56 -32.34
N ASP A 174 -15.33 64.64 -31.58
CA ASP A 174 -16.16 63.51 -32.10
C ASP A 174 -15.50 62.83 -33.32
N VAL A 175 -14.28 62.35 -33.11
CA VAL A 175 -13.50 61.66 -34.14
C VAL A 175 -14.08 60.26 -34.30
N GLN A 176 -14.60 59.98 -35.50
CA GLN A 176 -15.15 58.68 -35.87
C GLN A 176 -14.35 58.12 -37.04
N VAL A 177 -13.74 56.95 -36.85
CA VAL A 177 -12.93 56.27 -37.84
C VAL A 177 -13.59 54.94 -38.16
N GLN A 178 -14.09 54.78 -39.39
CA GLN A 178 -14.56 53.51 -39.93
C GLN A 178 -13.48 52.91 -40.82
N MET A 179 -13.19 51.62 -40.65
CA MET A 179 -12.15 50.90 -41.39
C MET A 179 -12.65 49.55 -41.90
N GLY A 180 -12.43 49.28 -43.18
CA GLY A 180 -12.74 48.01 -43.84
C GLY A 180 -14.18 47.56 -43.63
N GLU A 181 -14.38 46.25 -43.55
CA GLU A 181 -15.69 45.63 -43.32
C GLU A 181 -16.07 45.66 -41.83
N GLY A 182 -16.47 46.84 -41.35
CA GLY A 182 -17.23 46.99 -40.10
C GLY A 182 -16.46 47.35 -38.84
N VAL A 183 -15.20 47.80 -38.92
CA VAL A 183 -14.49 48.33 -37.74
C VAL A 183 -14.80 49.83 -37.58
N GLU A 184 -15.25 50.25 -36.41
CA GLU A 184 -15.52 51.64 -36.05
C GLU A 184 -14.80 52.00 -34.74
N ILE A 185 -14.06 53.11 -34.75
CA ILE A 185 -13.41 53.69 -33.57
C ILE A 185 -13.99 55.08 -33.34
N ARG A 186 -14.45 55.36 -32.12
CA ARG A 186 -14.89 56.69 -31.68
C ARG A 186 -13.99 57.21 -30.57
N THR A 187 -13.49 58.44 -30.70
CA THR A 187 -12.64 59.09 -29.70
C THR A 187 -12.75 60.62 -29.79
N GLU A 188 -12.20 61.37 -28.83
CA GLU A 188 -12.24 62.84 -28.85
C GLU A 188 -11.09 63.43 -29.66
N SER A 189 -9.91 62.80 -29.68
CA SER A 189 -8.79 63.22 -30.51
C SER A 189 -8.02 62.05 -31.12
N LEU A 190 -7.37 62.28 -32.26
CA LEU A 190 -6.52 61.32 -32.93
C LEU A 190 -5.31 62.03 -33.55
N ASN A 191 -4.11 61.62 -33.15
CA ASN A 191 -2.86 62.04 -33.76
C ASN A 191 -2.41 60.98 -34.76
N TYR A 192 -1.90 61.42 -35.90
CA TYR A 192 -1.40 60.54 -36.94
C TYR A 192 -0.11 61.09 -37.56
N ASP A 193 0.97 60.32 -37.45
CA ASP A 193 2.25 60.61 -38.08
C ASP A 193 2.37 59.81 -39.38
N LEU A 194 2.41 60.53 -40.50
CA LEU A 194 2.47 59.93 -41.82
C LEU A 194 3.86 59.40 -42.19
N GLN A 195 4.94 59.89 -41.56
CA GLN A 195 6.29 59.41 -41.84
C GLN A 195 6.51 58.04 -41.20
N SER A 196 6.21 57.94 -39.92
CA SER A 196 6.33 56.69 -39.16
C SER A 196 5.13 55.76 -39.35
N ASN A 197 4.03 56.28 -39.90
CA ASN A 197 2.80 55.54 -40.16
C ASN A 197 2.17 54.99 -38.86
N VAL A 198 2.15 55.86 -37.84
CA VAL A 198 1.69 55.58 -36.49
C VAL A 198 0.50 56.49 -36.16
N GLY A 199 -0.62 55.87 -35.78
CA GLY A 199 -1.77 56.57 -35.22
C GLY A 199 -1.82 56.39 -33.71
N HIS A 200 -2.10 57.46 -32.95
CA HIS A 200 -2.28 57.34 -31.51
C HIS A 200 -3.32 58.33 -30.95
N THR A 201 -3.96 57.94 -29.86
CA THR A 201 -4.79 58.81 -29.03
C THR A 201 -4.49 58.54 -27.57
N ASN A 202 -4.58 59.57 -26.73
CA ASN A 202 -4.50 59.41 -25.28
C ASN A 202 -5.90 59.42 -24.64
N ASP A 203 -6.92 59.75 -25.41
CA ASP A 203 -8.29 59.85 -24.93
C ASP A 203 -8.91 58.46 -24.78
N ARG A 204 -10.03 58.42 -24.06
CA ARG A 204 -10.89 57.24 -24.07
C ARG A 204 -11.43 57.03 -25.49
N PHE A 205 -11.39 55.80 -25.95
CA PHE A 205 -11.99 55.42 -27.22
C PHE A 205 -12.95 54.26 -27.05
N ARG A 206 -13.91 54.16 -27.98
CA ARG A 206 -14.80 53.01 -28.14
C ARG A 206 -14.49 52.34 -29.46
N LEU A 207 -14.28 51.03 -29.43
CA LEU A 207 -14.16 50.17 -30.61
C LEU A 207 -15.46 49.40 -30.80
N ILE A 208 -15.92 49.31 -32.04
CA ILE A 208 -17.01 48.44 -32.46
C ILE A 208 -16.53 47.71 -33.70
N SER A 209 -16.56 46.38 -33.68
CA SER A 209 -16.24 45.55 -34.82
C SER A 209 -17.01 44.23 -34.73
N PRO A 210 -17.10 43.45 -35.82
CA PRO A 210 -17.77 42.14 -35.78
C PRO A 210 -17.16 41.17 -34.75
N GLN A 211 -15.85 41.26 -34.52
CA GLN A 211 -15.13 40.33 -33.63
C GLN A 211 -14.86 40.88 -32.22
N ALA A 212 -14.93 42.19 -32.03
CA ALA A 212 -14.60 42.85 -30.77
C ALA A 212 -15.33 44.19 -30.61
N SER A 213 -15.87 44.45 -29.43
CA SER A 213 -16.41 45.76 -29.06
C SER A 213 -15.95 46.13 -27.65
N GLY A 214 -15.73 47.40 -27.35
CA GLY A 214 -15.22 47.75 -26.02
C GLY A 214 -14.69 49.16 -25.91
N THR A 215 -14.09 49.45 -24.76
CA THR A 215 -13.48 50.74 -24.45
C THR A 215 -12.10 50.57 -23.84
N ALA A 216 -11.22 51.55 -24.09
CA ALA A 216 -9.96 51.71 -23.37
C ALA A 216 -9.55 53.18 -23.33
N GLN A 217 -8.65 53.52 -22.42
CA GLN A 217 -7.99 54.81 -22.33
C GLN A 217 -6.66 54.74 -23.08
N GLY A 218 -6.63 55.41 -24.25
CA GLY A 218 -5.47 55.53 -25.10
C GLY A 218 -5.15 54.31 -25.97
N LEU A 219 -4.64 54.61 -27.16
CA LEU A 219 -4.39 53.67 -28.26
C LEU A 219 -3.13 54.12 -28.99
N ARG A 220 -2.30 53.16 -29.42
CA ARG A 220 -1.27 53.37 -30.44
C ARG A 220 -1.30 52.22 -31.43
N TYR A 221 -1.37 52.55 -32.71
CA TYR A 221 -1.34 51.58 -33.79
C TYR A 221 -0.17 51.90 -34.71
N ASP A 222 0.80 50.98 -34.75
CA ASP A 222 1.91 51.02 -35.69
C ASP A 222 1.54 50.16 -36.90
N HIS A 223 1.25 50.84 -37.99
CA HIS A 223 0.78 50.17 -39.18
C HIS A 223 1.91 49.46 -39.94
N ALA A 224 3.16 49.91 -39.80
CA ALA A 224 4.32 49.30 -40.44
C ALA A 224 4.64 47.95 -39.81
N ASN A 225 4.64 47.89 -38.48
CA ASN A 225 4.96 46.70 -37.69
C ASN A 225 3.75 45.82 -37.39
N LYS A 226 2.54 46.30 -37.68
CA LYS A 226 1.27 45.60 -37.39
C LYS A 226 1.09 45.31 -35.91
N THR A 227 1.39 46.32 -35.09
CA THR A 227 1.27 46.25 -33.64
C THR A 227 0.23 47.25 -33.14
N LEU A 228 -0.55 46.81 -32.15
CA LEU A 228 -1.58 47.59 -31.48
C LEU A 228 -1.27 47.61 -29.98
N GLU A 229 -1.18 48.79 -29.41
CA GLU A 229 -0.93 49.07 -28.00
C GLU A 229 -2.13 49.78 -27.38
N LEU A 230 -2.62 49.25 -26.26
CA LEU A 230 -3.70 49.80 -25.45
C LEU A 230 -3.14 50.18 -24.08
N TYR A 231 -3.29 51.44 -23.67
CA TYR A 231 -2.50 51.99 -22.55
C TYR A 231 -3.07 51.72 -21.15
N SER A 232 -4.39 51.84 -20.97
CA SER A 232 -5.07 51.79 -19.67
C SER A 232 -6.56 51.46 -19.77
N GLU A 233 -7.15 50.93 -18.70
CA GLU A 233 -8.61 50.73 -18.52
C GLU A 233 -9.29 49.92 -19.64
N LEU A 234 -8.72 48.75 -20.00
CA LEU A 234 -9.31 47.91 -21.04
C LEU A 234 -10.55 47.20 -20.51
N ASP A 235 -11.65 47.30 -21.25
CA ASP A 235 -12.87 46.52 -21.09
C ASP A 235 -13.47 46.22 -22.46
N PHE A 236 -13.24 44.99 -22.94
CA PHE A 236 -13.65 44.54 -24.27
C PHE A 236 -14.51 43.29 -24.18
N ILE A 237 -15.45 43.16 -25.11
CA ILE A 237 -16.23 41.97 -25.39
C ILE A 237 -15.77 41.45 -26.75
N LEU A 238 -15.17 40.27 -26.75
CA LEU A 238 -14.77 39.52 -27.93
C LEU A 238 -15.89 38.53 -28.30
N MET A 239 -16.15 38.40 -29.59
CA MET A 239 -17.11 37.43 -30.13
C MET A 239 -16.35 36.19 -30.58
N ARG A 240 -16.67 35.03 -29.99
CA ARG A 240 -16.05 33.73 -30.31
C ARG A 240 -17.09 32.81 -30.95
N ALA A 241 -16.79 32.27 -32.13
CA ALA A 241 -17.56 31.19 -32.70
C ALA A 241 -17.19 29.85 -32.03
N VAL A 242 -18.16 29.20 -31.40
CA VAL A 242 -18.02 27.89 -30.76
C VAL A 242 -18.80 26.86 -31.59
N HIS A 243 -18.08 25.88 -32.13
CA HIS A 243 -18.69 24.77 -32.87
C HIS A 243 -19.14 23.71 -31.86
N LYS A 244 -20.43 23.42 -31.84
CA LYS A 244 -21.01 22.38 -31.01
C LYS A 244 -20.80 21.00 -31.63
N PRO A 245 -20.84 19.93 -30.82
CA PRO A 245 -20.76 18.55 -31.32
C PRO A 245 -21.87 18.17 -32.31
N ASP A 246 -23.00 18.87 -32.27
CA ASP A 246 -24.13 18.71 -33.20
C ASP A 246 -23.91 19.38 -34.58
N GLY A 247 -22.76 20.03 -34.78
CA GLY A 247 -22.40 20.74 -36.01
C GLY A 247 -22.91 22.19 -36.07
N SER A 248 -23.68 22.66 -35.09
CA SER A 248 -24.10 24.06 -35.02
C SER A 248 -22.97 24.97 -34.51
N THR A 249 -22.96 26.23 -34.93
CA THR A 249 -22.01 27.24 -34.45
C THR A 249 -22.77 28.26 -33.61
N GLN A 250 -22.38 28.43 -32.34
CA GLN A 250 -22.92 29.44 -31.44
C GLN A 250 -21.88 30.55 -31.24
N GLU A 251 -22.30 31.81 -31.27
CA GLU A 251 -21.45 32.92 -30.85
C GLU A 251 -21.50 33.09 -29.33
N GLU A 252 -20.33 33.04 -28.69
CA GLU A 252 -20.12 33.27 -27.27
C GLU A 252 -19.45 34.64 -27.05
N LYS A 253 -19.93 35.38 -26.04
CA LYS A 253 -19.33 36.65 -25.62
C LYS A 253 -18.26 36.41 -24.56
N VAL A 254 -17.05 36.88 -24.84
CA VAL A 254 -15.91 36.80 -23.92
C VAL A 254 -15.51 38.20 -23.48
N ARG A 255 -15.73 38.54 -22.21
CA ARG A 255 -15.30 39.82 -21.64
C ARG A 255 -13.83 39.74 -21.23
N VAL A 256 -13.04 40.74 -21.61
CA VAL A 256 -11.63 40.86 -21.28
C VAL A 256 -11.39 42.21 -20.62
N THR A 257 -10.86 42.19 -19.40
CA THR A 257 -10.43 43.39 -18.68
C THR A 257 -8.95 43.31 -18.32
N ALA A 258 -8.23 44.42 -18.43
CA ALA A 258 -6.81 44.52 -18.08
C ALA A 258 -6.34 45.97 -17.96
N ARG A 259 -5.16 46.19 -17.39
CA ARG A 259 -4.52 47.51 -17.41
C ARG A 259 -3.90 47.84 -18.76
N ARG A 260 -3.29 46.89 -19.47
CA ARG A 260 -2.65 47.13 -20.77
C ARG A 260 -2.95 46.01 -21.73
N GLY A 261 -2.94 46.31 -23.02
CA GLY A 261 -3.08 45.34 -24.09
C GLY A 261 -2.03 45.57 -25.17
N TYR A 262 -1.51 44.48 -25.71
CA TYR A 262 -0.57 44.48 -26.80
C TYR A 262 -0.95 43.38 -27.79
N TYR A 263 -1.07 43.72 -29.07
CA TYR A 263 -1.32 42.76 -30.12
C TYR A 263 -0.28 42.93 -31.22
N ALA A 264 0.42 41.85 -31.56
CA ALA A 264 1.40 41.82 -32.64
C ALA A 264 0.96 40.79 -33.68
N GLN A 265 0.45 41.28 -34.81
CA GLN A 265 -0.11 40.42 -35.83
C GLN A 265 0.95 39.50 -36.48
N ASN A 266 2.14 40.04 -36.74
CA ASN A 266 3.23 39.30 -37.38
C ASN A 266 3.78 38.20 -36.45
N GLU A 267 3.86 38.49 -35.15
CA GLU A 267 4.32 37.57 -34.12
C GLU A 267 3.20 36.62 -33.64
N ARG A 268 1.95 36.89 -34.03
CA ARG A 268 0.76 36.04 -33.81
C ARG A 268 0.45 35.85 -32.32
N PHE A 269 0.55 36.91 -31.53
CA PHE A 269 0.09 36.88 -30.15
C PHE A 269 -0.65 38.16 -29.75
N MET A 270 -1.48 38.01 -28.72
CA MET A 270 -2.15 39.08 -28.00
C MET A 270 -1.83 38.91 -26.52
N ARG A 271 -1.44 39.99 -25.85
CA ARG A 271 -1.04 40.00 -24.44
C ARG A 271 -1.81 41.07 -23.68
N PHE A 272 -2.33 40.70 -22.53
CA PHE A 272 -2.99 41.57 -21.56
C PHE A 272 -2.17 41.61 -20.28
N GLN A 273 -1.94 42.79 -19.73
CA GLN A 273 -1.06 42.99 -18.56
C GLN A 273 -1.72 43.84 -17.48
N GLY A 274 -1.43 43.52 -16.22
CA GLY A 274 -1.85 44.25 -15.03
C GLY A 274 -3.28 43.91 -14.62
N GLY A 275 -3.45 42.85 -13.83
CA GLY A 275 -4.75 42.40 -13.33
C GLY A 275 -5.68 41.95 -14.46
N SER A 276 -5.16 41.11 -15.35
CA SER A 276 -5.88 40.62 -16.53
C SER A 276 -6.93 39.59 -16.14
N ARG A 277 -8.12 39.71 -16.72
CA ARG A 277 -9.24 38.80 -16.53
C ARG A 277 -9.94 38.56 -17.85
N VAL A 278 -10.13 37.29 -18.19
CA VAL A 278 -10.88 36.81 -19.34
C VAL A 278 -12.06 36.01 -18.79
N GLU A 279 -13.27 36.41 -19.15
CA GLU A 279 -14.50 35.85 -18.61
C GLU A 279 -15.46 35.50 -19.76
N SER A 280 -15.80 34.22 -19.86
CA SER A 280 -16.77 33.69 -20.81
C SER A 280 -18.09 33.35 -20.09
N GLU A 281 -19.03 32.74 -20.81
CA GLU A 281 -20.29 32.29 -20.21
C GLU A 281 -20.05 31.19 -19.16
N SER A 282 -19.14 30.27 -19.45
CA SER A 282 -18.82 29.10 -18.62
C SER A 282 -17.59 29.26 -17.75
N ASP A 283 -16.67 30.20 -18.02
CA ASP A 283 -15.35 30.17 -17.41
C ASP A 283 -14.78 31.55 -17.07
N ILE A 284 -13.89 31.59 -16.08
CA ILE A 284 -13.09 32.77 -15.71
C ILE A 284 -11.62 32.37 -15.66
N LEU A 285 -10.77 33.09 -16.36
CA LEU A 285 -9.31 33.04 -16.27
C LEU A 285 -8.79 34.39 -15.79
N ALA A 286 -8.03 34.41 -14.71
CA ALA A 286 -7.46 35.64 -14.15
C ALA A 286 -5.98 35.47 -13.80
N GLY A 287 -5.22 36.56 -13.88
CA GLY A 287 -3.81 36.61 -13.49
C GLY A 287 -3.19 37.96 -13.84
N ASN A 288 -1.92 38.18 -13.51
CA ASN A 288 -1.26 39.44 -13.83
C ASN A 288 -1.07 39.64 -15.34
N ASN A 289 -0.70 38.58 -16.06
CA ASN A 289 -0.47 38.60 -17.51
C ASN A 289 -1.23 37.44 -18.17
N ILE A 290 -1.97 37.72 -19.24
CA ILE A 290 -2.62 36.70 -20.08
C ILE A 290 -2.15 36.90 -21.52
N GLU A 291 -1.55 35.86 -22.11
CA GLU A 291 -1.08 35.85 -23.49
C GLU A 291 -1.80 34.76 -24.29
N ALA A 292 -2.41 35.16 -25.41
CA ALA A 292 -2.99 34.27 -26.40
C ALA A 292 -2.06 34.17 -27.61
N THR A 293 -1.70 32.94 -28.00
CA THR A 293 -0.95 32.67 -29.23
C THR A 293 -1.89 32.11 -30.29
N PHE A 294 -1.83 32.66 -31.50
CA PHE A 294 -2.69 32.29 -32.62
C PHE A 294 -2.04 31.24 -33.54
N SER A 295 -2.89 30.51 -34.27
CA SER A 295 -2.52 29.59 -35.34
C SER A 295 -1.87 30.32 -36.54
N ALA A 296 -1.31 29.55 -37.48
CA ALA A 296 -0.61 30.11 -38.64
C ALA A 296 -1.52 30.97 -39.54
N ASP A 297 -2.80 30.64 -39.62
CA ASP A 297 -3.81 31.40 -40.36
C ASP A 297 -4.35 32.64 -39.59
N GLN A 298 -3.90 32.85 -38.34
CA GLN A 298 -4.31 33.92 -37.44
C GLN A 298 -5.80 33.91 -37.06
N LYS A 299 -6.51 32.79 -37.31
CA LYS A 299 -7.95 32.68 -37.06
C LYS A 299 -8.29 31.98 -35.75
N HIS A 300 -7.41 31.11 -35.27
CA HIS A 300 -7.67 30.25 -34.11
C HIS A 300 -6.65 30.48 -33.01
N ILE A 301 -7.05 30.33 -31.75
CA ILE A 301 -6.13 30.35 -30.61
C ILE A 301 -5.56 28.95 -30.43
N LYS A 302 -4.23 28.82 -30.37
CA LYS A 302 -3.53 27.56 -30.14
C LYS A 302 -3.12 27.38 -28.68
N SER A 303 -2.80 28.48 -28.01
CA SER A 303 -2.34 28.45 -26.62
C SER A 303 -2.81 29.69 -25.87
N LEU A 304 -3.20 29.52 -24.61
CA LEU A 304 -3.42 30.61 -23.65
C LEU A 304 -2.45 30.42 -22.49
N LEU A 305 -1.70 31.46 -22.15
CA LEU A 305 -0.74 31.46 -21.06
C LEU A 305 -1.13 32.55 -20.05
N CYS A 306 -1.50 32.14 -18.84
CA CYS A 306 -1.78 33.03 -17.71
C CYS A 306 -0.64 32.96 -16.69
N GLN A 307 -0.16 34.11 -16.21
CA GLN A 307 0.96 34.21 -15.28
C GLN A 307 0.73 35.26 -14.18
N GLY A 308 1.29 35.01 -13.00
CA GLY A 308 1.25 35.88 -11.83
C GLY A 308 -0.06 35.71 -11.07
N SER A 309 -0.07 34.78 -10.12
CA SER A 309 -1.27 34.36 -9.39
C SER A 309 -2.40 33.92 -10.34
N ALA A 310 -2.07 33.03 -11.27
CA ALA A 310 -3.01 32.54 -12.26
C ALA A 310 -4.11 31.70 -11.59
N SER A 311 -5.36 32.01 -11.90
CA SER A 311 -6.53 31.24 -11.46
C SER A 311 -7.48 31.00 -12.62
N TYR A 312 -8.05 29.80 -12.65
CA TYR A 312 -9.09 29.41 -13.58
C TYR A 312 -10.26 28.83 -12.79
N VAL A 313 -11.47 29.32 -13.06
CA VAL A 313 -12.69 28.89 -12.37
C VAL A 313 -13.74 28.57 -13.43
N SER A 314 -14.30 27.36 -13.37
CA SER A 314 -15.45 26.99 -14.18
C SER A 314 -16.76 27.31 -13.45
N LYS A 315 -17.71 27.93 -14.16
CA LYS A 315 -19.02 28.39 -13.69
C LYS A 315 -20.11 27.32 -13.81
N ASP A 316 -19.76 26.04 -13.97
CA ASP A 316 -20.74 24.95 -14.00
C ASP A 316 -21.51 24.88 -12.66
N PRO A 317 -22.85 25.09 -12.66
CA PRO A 317 -23.65 25.09 -11.44
C PRO A 317 -23.75 23.70 -10.79
N SER A 318 -23.49 22.62 -11.52
CA SER A 318 -23.54 21.24 -10.99
C SER A 318 -22.25 20.81 -10.30
N ARG A 319 -21.10 21.38 -10.71
CA ARG A 319 -19.78 21.05 -10.15
C ARG A 319 -18.83 22.23 -10.32
N SER A 320 -18.51 22.91 -9.23
CA SER A 320 -17.51 23.99 -9.28
C SER A 320 -16.12 23.37 -9.40
N ARG A 321 -15.29 23.95 -10.28
CA ARG A 321 -13.89 23.55 -10.47
C ARG A 321 -13.01 24.77 -10.46
N GLU A 322 -11.89 24.68 -9.76
CA GLU A 322 -10.90 25.74 -9.67
C GLU A 322 -9.49 25.19 -9.84
N LEU A 323 -8.67 25.89 -10.63
CA LEU A 323 -7.24 25.67 -10.77
C LEU A 323 -6.52 26.95 -10.34
N ARG A 324 -5.43 26.81 -9.58
CA ARG A 324 -4.54 27.94 -9.22
C ARG A 324 -3.09 27.55 -9.34
N GLY A 325 -2.25 28.53 -9.67
CA GLY A 325 -0.79 28.44 -9.61
C GLY A 325 -0.12 29.74 -10.01
N ASP A 326 1.21 29.77 -10.07
CA ASP A 326 1.96 30.92 -10.57
C ASP A 326 1.79 31.08 -12.09
N ARG A 327 1.58 29.96 -12.79
CA ARG A 327 1.38 29.88 -14.24
C ARG A 327 0.35 28.81 -14.58
N ILE A 328 -0.60 29.14 -15.47
CA ILE A 328 -1.50 28.18 -16.12
C ILE A 328 -1.36 28.33 -17.63
N GLN A 329 -1.12 27.22 -18.33
CA GLN A 329 -1.08 27.17 -19.79
C GLN A 329 -2.13 26.20 -20.33
N PHE A 330 -2.93 26.66 -21.27
CA PHE A 330 -3.92 25.86 -21.98
C PHE A 330 -3.42 25.56 -23.39
N GLY A 331 -3.39 24.29 -23.77
CA GLY A 331 -3.20 23.81 -25.13
C GLY A 331 -4.56 23.60 -25.81
N ILE A 332 -4.76 24.27 -26.94
CA ILE A 332 -6.03 24.28 -27.68
C ILE A 332 -5.80 23.75 -29.09
N LEU A 333 -6.65 22.83 -29.53
CA LEU A 333 -6.63 22.34 -30.92
C LEU A 333 -7.12 23.45 -31.86
N PRO A 334 -6.31 23.89 -32.84
CA PRO A 334 -6.70 24.99 -33.72
C PRO A 334 -7.97 24.71 -34.53
N ASP A 335 -8.16 23.48 -34.99
CA ASP A 335 -9.25 23.11 -35.92
C ASP A 335 -10.62 23.12 -35.25
N THR A 336 -10.69 22.68 -33.98
CA THR A 336 -11.95 22.55 -33.22
C THR A 336 -12.12 23.61 -32.15
N GLY A 337 -11.04 24.26 -31.71
CA GLY A 337 -11.02 25.14 -30.55
C GLY A 337 -11.17 24.41 -29.21
N ALA A 338 -11.06 23.07 -29.21
CA ALA A 338 -11.20 22.25 -28.02
C ALA A 338 -9.93 22.27 -27.15
N LEU A 339 -10.13 22.20 -25.83
CA LEU A 339 -9.05 22.04 -24.86
C LEU A 339 -8.49 20.63 -24.93
N GLN A 340 -7.17 20.52 -25.07
CA GLN A 340 -6.45 19.26 -25.10
C GLN A 340 -5.61 19.04 -23.85
N ARG A 341 -5.06 20.13 -23.31
CA ARG A 341 -4.08 20.06 -22.21
C ARG A 341 -4.13 21.31 -21.34
N ILE A 342 -3.94 21.14 -20.04
CA ILE A 342 -3.78 22.23 -19.08
C ILE A 342 -2.53 21.94 -18.23
N ASP A 343 -1.55 22.84 -18.26
CA ASP A 343 -0.35 22.76 -17.43
C ASP A 343 -0.40 23.87 -16.37
N VAL A 344 -0.45 23.49 -15.09
CA VAL A 344 -0.45 24.38 -13.93
C VAL A 344 0.87 24.23 -13.19
N MET A 345 1.59 25.33 -12.98
CA MET A 345 2.93 25.32 -12.37
C MET A 345 3.04 26.38 -11.27
N GLY A 346 3.82 26.05 -10.24
CA GLY A 346 4.09 26.92 -9.10
C GLY A 346 2.93 26.92 -8.11
N GLN A 347 3.07 26.18 -7.01
CA GLN A 347 2.00 25.98 -6.00
C GLN A 347 0.66 25.56 -6.64
N ALA A 348 0.73 24.61 -7.57
CA ALA A 348 -0.42 24.14 -8.32
C ALA A 348 -1.48 23.54 -7.39
N SER A 349 -2.72 24.00 -7.52
CA SER A 349 -3.86 23.42 -6.81
C SER A 349 -5.05 23.23 -7.73
N PHE A 350 -5.72 22.10 -7.60
CA PHE A 350 -7.02 21.82 -8.20
C PHE A 350 -8.05 21.58 -7.09
N LEU A 351 -9.20 22.21 -7.21
CA LEU A 351 -10.34 22.05 -6.32
C LEU A 351 -11.57 21.70 -7.16
N SER A 352 -12.35 20.73 -6.70
CA SER A 352 -13.64 20.38 -7.30
C SER A 352 -14.66 20.06 -6.22
N CYS A 353 -15.80 20.74 -6.27
CA CYS A 353 -16.89 20.54 -5.32
C CYS A 353 -18.21 20.24 -6.04
N SER A 354 -18.94 19.25 -5.55
CA SER A 354 -20.33 18.90 -5.90
C SER A 354 -21.11 18.61 -4.61
N GLU A 355 -22.43 18.38 -4.69
CA GLU A 355 -23.27 18.11 -3.50
C GLU A 355 -22.69 17.01 -2.58
N ASP A 356 -22.21 15.89 -3.16
CA ASP A 356 -21.80 14.71 -2.39
C ASP A 356 -20.28 14.50 -2.29
N SER A 357 -19.46 15.37 -2.91
CA SER A 357 -18.02 15.15 -3.03
C SER A 357 -17.22 16.45 -3.09
N GLU A 358 -16.13 16.48 -2.34
CA GLU A 358 -15.11 17.53 -2.37
C GLU A 358 -13.75 16.89 -2.67
N GLN A 359 -13.04 17.44 -3.65
CA GLN A 359 -11.74 16.97 -4.11
C GLN A 359 -10.75 18.12 -4.12
N GLU A 360 -9.57 17.88 -3.55
CA GLU A 360 -8.47 18.82 -3.55
C GLU A 360 -7.18 18.10 -3.94
N LEU A 361 -6.46 18.64 -4.92
CA LEU A 361 -5.14 18.16 -5.31
C LEU A 361 -4.16 19.33 -5.25
N ARG A 362 -3.08 19.20 -4.48
CA ARG A 362 -2.00 20.18 -4.38
C ARG A 362 -0.67 19.54 -4.77
N ALA A 363 0.15 20.25 -5.53
CA ALA A 363 1.48 19.82 -5.97
C ALA A 363 2.32 21.04 -6.42
N SER A 364 3.60 20.85 -6.75
CA SER A 364 4.37 21.91 -7.44
C SER A 364 3.90 22.13 -8.88
N GLY A 365 3.48 21.05 -9.55
CA GLY A 365 2.91 21.09 -10.89
C GLY A 365 1.77 20.09 -11.07
N ILE A 366 0.75 20.47 -11.85
CA ILE A 366 -0.37 19.61 -12.25
C ILE A 366 -0.53 19.73 -13.77
N VAL A 367 -0.56 18.59 -14.46
CA VAL A 367 -0.88 18.51 -15.88
C VAL A 367 -2.17 17.72 -16.05
N LEU A 368 -3.14 18.27 -16.78
CA LEU A 368 -4.37 17.61 -17.16
C LEU A 368 -4.36 17.40 -18.68
N GLU A 369 -4.56 16.17 -19.13
CA GLU A 369 -4.85 15.85 -20.53
C GLU A 369 -6.35 15.56 -20.65
N LEU A 370 -6.96 16.11 -21.69
CA LEU A 370 -8.41 16.12 -21.88
C LEU A 370 -8.78 15.44 -23.20
N ASP A 371 -9.93 14.77 -23.20
CA ASP A 371 -10.57 14.32 -24.42
C ASP A 371 -11.08 15.56 -25.19
N PRO A 372 -10.61 15.82 -26.42
CA PRO A 372 -10.95 17.03 -27.15
C PRO A 372 -12.40 17.08 -27.65
N VAL A 373 -13.12 15.96 -27.65
CA VAL A 373 -14.53 15.91 -28.06
C VAL A 373 -15.44 16.09 -26.85
N LYS A 374 -15.11 15.45 -25.73
CA LYS A 374 -15.96 15.42 -24.52
C LYS A 374 -15.56 16.42 -23.45
N GLY A 375 -14.36 16.98 -23.49
CA GLY A 375 -13.86 17.91 -22.48
C GLY A 375 -13.63 17.29 -21.09
N VAL A 376 -13.55 15.96 -21.01
CA VAL A 376 -13.31 15.24 -19.75
C VAL A 376 -11.83 14.85 -19.62
N PRO A 377 -11.28 14.78 -18.39
CA PRO A 377 -9.91 14.33 -18.17
C PRO A 377 -9.70 12.90 -18.66
N THR A 378 -8.58 12.65 -19.34
CA THR A 378 -8.11 11.30 -19.69
C THR A 378 -6.93 10.90 -18.83
N LYS A 379 -6.10 11.87 -18.44
CA LYS A 379 -4.91 11.70 -17.62
C LYS A 379 -4.64 12.92 -16.76
N VAL A 380 -4.20 12.70 -15.52
CA VAL A 380 -3.67 13.72 -14.63
C VAL A 380 -2.27 13.30 -14.18
N LEU A 381 -1.31 14.23 -14.25
CA LEU A 381 0.04 14.07 -13.72
C LEU A 381 0.29 15.15 -12.67
N SER A 382 0.91 14.80 -11.56
CA SER A 382 1.30 15.76 -10.53
C SER A 382 2.68 15.42 -9.98
N GLN A 383 3.47 16.46 -9.71
CA GLN A 383 4.88 16.34 -9.34
C GLN A 383 5.21 17.24 -8.16
N ASP A 384 6.09 16.73 -7.30
CA ASP A 384 6.62 17.25 -6.04
C ASP A 384 5.56 17.61 -5.00
N ASN A 385 5.69 17.05 -3.79
CA ASN A 385 4.83 17.32 -2.63
C ASN A 385 3.33 17.14 -2.93
N VAL A 386 2.99 16.09 -3.69
CA VAL A 386 1.61 15.81 -4.06
C VAL A 386 0.80 15.46 -2.81
N ARG A 387 -0.35 16.13 -2.66
CA ARG A 387 -1.38 15.80 -1.67
C ARG A 387 -2.74 15.86 -2.34
N PHE A 388 -3.40 14.71 -2.40
CA PHE A 388 -4.76 14.55 -2.88
C PHE A 388 -5.67 14.23 -1.70
N ASN A 389 -6.69 15.06 -1.48
CA ASN A 389 -7.72 14.85 -0.48
C ASN A 389 -9.05 14.63 -1.20
N LEU A 390 -9.73 13.54 -0.85
CA LEU A 390 -11.09 13.23 -1.29
C LEU A 390 -11.97 13.15 -0.05
N LYS A 391 -13.04 13.94 -0.03
CA LYS A 391 -14.09 13.85 0.98
C LYS A 391 -15.39 13.46 0.30
N ARG A 392 -16.01 12.38 0.77
CA ARG A 392 -17.33 11.91 0.34
C ARG A 392 -18.15 11.64 1.59
N ASN A 393 -19.27 12.34 1.77
CA ASN A 393 -20.06 12.28 3.00
C ASN A 393 -19.18 12.51 4.26
N LEU A 394 -19.06 11.50 5.13
CA LEU A 394 -18.25 11.51 6.36
C LEU A 394 -16.86 10.88 6.18
N GLU A 395 -16.56 10.31 5.01
CA GLU A 395 -15.28 9.65 4.73
C GLU A 395 -14.29 10.63 4.10
N ARG A 396 -13.04 10.55 4.55
CA ARG A 396 -11.91 11.29 4.00
C ARG A 396 -10.80 10.33 3.62
N THR A 397 -10.42 10.34 2.36
CA THR A 397 -9.22 9.67 1.86
C THR A 397 -8.18 10.72 1.54
N GLN A 398 -6.97 10.54 2.07
CA GLN A 398 -5.80 11.31 1.74
C GLN A 398 -4.79 10.42 1.03
N ILE A 399 -4.24 10.89 -0.07
CA ILE A 399 -3.15 10.24 -0.80
C ILE A 399 -2.02 11.26 -0.97
N ALA A 400 -0.79 10.88 -0.65
CA ALA A 400 0.37 11.74 -0.73
C ALA A 400 1.59 11.01 -1.31
N GLY A 401 2.50 11.76 -1.92
CA GLY A 401 3.77 11.27 -2.48
C GLY A 401 4.48 12.37 -3.25
N ASP A 402 5.64 12.08 -3.85
CA ASP A 402 6.31 13.07 -4.69
C ASP A 402 5.75 13.08 -6.11
N ASN A 403 5.16 11.98 -6.57
CA ASN A 403 4.57 11.89 -7.89
C ASN A 403 3.22 11.18 -7.86
N LEU A 404 2.27 11.66 -8.66
CA LEU A 404 0.96 11.06 -8.85
C LEU A 404 0.60 11.03 -10.34
N GLU A 405 0.08 9.89 -10.78
CA GLU A 405 -0.49 9.70 -12.11
C GLU A 405 -1.88 9.08 -11.97
N ALA A 406 -2.88 9.70 -12.57
CA ALA A 406 -4.25 9.18 -12.61
C ALA A 406 -4.75 9.06 -14.05
N TYR A 407 -5.45 7.96 -14.33
CA TYR A 407 -6.12 7.69 -15.59
C TYR A 407 -7.61 7.55 -15.38
N PHE A 408 -8.37 7.98 -16.37
CA PHE A 408 -9.83 7.95 -16.37
C PHE A 408 -10.36 7.00 -17.45
N ASP A 409 -11.57 6.49 -17.27
CA ASP A 409 -12.26 5.71 -18.28
C ASP A 409 -12.61 6.57 -19.49
N ALA A 410 -12.58 5.97 -20.68
CA ALA A 410 -12.67 6.69 -21.94
C ALA A 410 -14.00 7.46 -22.04
N GLY A 411 -13.88 8.79 -22.01
CA GLY A 411 -15.02 9.68 -22.19
C GLY A 411 -16.01 9.70 -21.02
N THR A 412 -15.55 9.35 -19.81
CA THR A 412 -16.23 9.59 -18.53
C THR A 412 -15.29 10.35 -17.59
N ASP A 413 -15.80 10.78 -16.43
CA ASP A 413 -14.99 11.34 -15.34
C ASP A 413 -14.65 10.28 -14.26
N SER A 414 -14.87 9.00 -14.57
CA SER A 414 -14.60 7.89 -13.65
C SER A 414 -13.12 7.54 -13.65
N LEU A 415 -12.50 7.53 -12.47
CA LEU A 415 -11.13 7.04 -12.28
C LEU A 415 -11.06 5.56 -12.66
N LYS A 416 -9.99 5.22 -13.39
CA LYS A 416 -9.63 3.86 -13.81
C LYS A 416 -8.43 3.34 -13.04
N ARG A 417 -7.41 4.19 -12.87
CA ARG A 417 -6.19 3.85 -12.14
C ARG A 417 -5.56 5.09 -11.52
N VAL A 418 -5.02 4.96 -10.32
CA VAL A 418 -4.15 5.95 -9.68
C VAL A 418 -2.84 5.26 -9.31
N ARG A 419 -1.72 5.92 -9.55
CA ARG A 419 -0.39 5.51 -9.14
C ARG A 419 0.24 6.67 -8.39
N VAL A 420 0.75 6.41 -7.19
CA VAL A 420 1.52 7.37 -6.39
C VAL A 420 2.83 6.72 -6.01
N TRP A 421 3.94 7.43 -6.16
CA TRP A 421 5.27 6.89 -5.88
C TRP A 421 6.20 7.95 -5.32
N ASP A 422 7.35 7.47 -4.84
CA ASP A 422 8.35 8.22 -4.09
C ASP A 422 7.75 8.79 -2.80
N ARG A 423 7.80 7.99 -1.73
CA ARG A 423 7.15 8.25 -0.42
C ARG A 423 5.62 8.25 -0.49
N ALA A 424 5.07 7.21 -1.13
CA ALA A 424 3.64 7.05 -1.25
C ALA A 424 2.99 6.76 0.12
N GLU A 425 1.94 7.52 0.43
CA GLU A 425 1.14 7.39 1.63
C GLU A 425 -0.34 7.48 1.27
N MET A 426 -1.14 6.62 1.89
CA MET A 426 -2.59 6.64 1.80
C MET A 426 -3.15 6.52 3.21
N ALA A 427 -4.06 7.41 3.57
CA ALA A 427 -4.79 7.37 4.82
C ALA A 427 -6.29 7.46 4.55
N ASN A 428 -7.08 6.59 5.18
CA ASN A 428 -8.53 6.66 5.13
C ASN A 428 -9.06 6.97 6.54
N ARG A 429 -10.00 7.91 6.65
CA ARG A 429 -10.63 8.30 7.91
C ARG A 429 -12.14 8.31 7.78
N ALA A 430 -12.83 7.53 8.60
CA ALA A 430 -14.28 7.54 8.73
C ALA A 430 -14.69 8.32 10.00
N GLY A 431 -15.28 9.51 9.84
CA GLY A 431 -15.69 10.35 10.97
C GLY A 431 -14.53 10.89 11.81
N GLU A 432 -14.69 10.93 13.13
CA GLU A 432 -13.68 11.47 14.08
C GLU A 432 -12.58 10.46 14.48
N ALA A 433 -12.77 9.16 14.24
CA ALA A 433 -11.78 8.14 14.58
C ALA A 433 -10.50 8.29 13.74
N GLU A 434 -9.33 7.89 14.25
CA GLU A 434 -8.18 7.61 13.40
C GLU A 434 -8.54 6.42 12.49
N GLY A 435 -8.15 6.45 11.22
CA GLY A 435 -8.37 5.32 10.32
C GLY A 435 -7.07 4.76 9.75
N ASP A 436 -7.20 3.86 8.80
CA ASP A 436 -6.09 3.05 8.32
C ASP A 436 -5.05 3.88 7.55
N GLU A 437 -3.78 3.58 7.78
CA GLU A 437 -2.63 4.26 7.19
C GLU A 437 -1.75 3.23 6.46
N LEU A 438 -1.46 3.50 5.19
CA LEU A 438 -0.61 2.70 4.32
C LEU A 438 0.54 3.55 3.80
N LYS A 439 1.77 3.09 3.98
CA LYS A 439 2.98 3.71 3.41
C LYS A 439 3.77 2.71 2.60
N ALA A 440 4.35 3.15 1.49
CA ALA A 440 5.23 2.37 0.62
C ALA A 440 6.08 3.30 -0.26
N GLU A 441 7.02 2.78 -1.04
CA GLU A 441 7.65 3.58 -2.09
C GLU A 441 6.71 3.80 -3.29
N GLU A 442 5.77 2.88 -3.53
CA GLU A 442 4.77 2.97 -4.58
C GLU A 442 3.44 2.36 -4.14
N ILE A 443 2.33 3.06 -4.43
CA ILE A 443 0.96 2.59 -4.26
C ILE A 443 0.25 2.71 -5.62
N ARG A 444 -0.36 1.61 -6.08
CA ARG A 444 -1.19 1.53 -7.29
C ARG A 444 -2.60 1.13 -6.89
N ILE A 445 -3.59 1.89 -7.37
CA ILE A 445 -5.00 1.66 -7.10
C ILE A 445 -5.72 1.50 -8.44
N ALA A 446 -6.41 0.38 -8.63
CA ALA A 446 -7.31 0.18 -9.75
C ALA A 446 -8.76 0.34 -9.31
N PHE A 447 -9.56 0.92 -10.19
CA PHE A 447 -10.96 1.19 -9.96
C PHE A 447 -11.84 0.43 -10.96
N GLN A 448 -13.09 0.22 -10.58
CA GLN A 448 -14.15 -0.32 -11.41
C GLN A 448 -15.34 0.65 -11.39
N THR A 449 -16.02 0.77 -12.52
CA THR A 449 -17.21 1.64 -12.64
C THR A 449 -18.45 0.86 -12.21
N VAL A 450 -19.09 1.31 -11.13
CA VAL A 450 -20.30 0.69 -10.54
C VAL A 450 -21.34 1.79 -10.40
N ALA A 451 -22.50 1.68 -11.06
CA ALA A 451 -23.55 2.70 -11.01
C ALA A 451 -23.05 4.15 -11.23
N ASN A 452 -22.18 4.35 -12.24
CA ASN A 452 -21.52 5.63 -12.56
C ASN A 452 -20.62 6.24 -11.46
N ARG A 453 -20.18 5.46 -10.47
CA ARG A 453 -19.12 5.84 -9.53
C ARG A 453 -17.89 4.92 -9.65
N SER A 454 -16.72 5.48 -9.40
CA SER A 454 -15.48 4.71 -9.23
C SER A 454 -15.49 4.03 -7.85
N ALA A 455 -15.58 2.71 -7.86
CA ALA A 455 -15.37 1.83 -6.70
C ALA A 455 -13.98 1.20 -6.76
N LEU A 456 -13.40 0.86 -5.61
CA LEU A 456 -12.10 0.19 -5.57
C LEU A 456 -12.23 -1.22 -6.16
N LYS A 457 -11.20 -1.64 -6.89
CA LYS A 457 -11.08 -3.00 -7.42
C LYS A 457 -9.85 -3.70 -6.84
N GLU A 458 -8.72 -2.98 -6.81
CA GLU A 458 -7.43 -3.54 -6.43
C GLU A 458 -6.55 -2.44 -5.84
N LEU A 459 -5.80 -2.78 -4.80
CA LEU A 459 -4.81 -1.91 -4.19
C LEU A 459 -3.50 -2.70 -4.06
N GLN A 460 -2.45 -2.18 -4.68
CA GLN A 460 -1.10 -2.71 -4.63
C GLN A 460 -0.17 -1.71 -3.96
N ALA A 461 0.69 -2.19 -3.08
CA ALA A 461 1.77 -1.41 -2.48
C ALA A 461 3.08 -2.17 -2.58
N GLU A 462 4.16 -1.48 -2.97
CA GLU A 462 5.46 -2.09 -3.23
C GLU A 462 6.57 -1.32 -2.53
N ARG A 463 7.58 -2.08 -2.09
CA ARG A 463 8.84 -1.63 -1.48
C ARG A 463 8.60 -0.89 -0.16
N ALA A 464 9.02 -1.52 0.94
CA ALA A 464 8.85 -1.01 2.31
C ALA A 464 7.39 -0.71 2.70
N VAL A 465 6.48 -1.64 2.41
CA VAL A 465 5.07 -1.56 2.78
C VAL A 465 4.95 -1.53 4.31
N LYS A 466 4.19 -0.56 4.82
CA LYS A 466 3.77 -0.46 6.22
C LYS A 466 2.29 -0.15 6.25
N TRP A 467 1.49 -1.07 6.78
CA TRP A 467 0.08 -0.89 7.03
C TRP A 467 -0.16 -0.77 8.53
N ARG A 468 -0.95 0.21 8.94
CA ARG A 468 -1.32 0.43 10.34
C ARG A 468 -2.82 0.67 10.44
N THR A 469 -3.46 -0.11 11.30
CA THR A 469 -4.83 0.11 11.75
C THR A 469 -4.79 0.53 13.22
N PRO A 470 -5.24 1.75 13.58
CA PRO A 470 -5.25 2.22 14.95
C PRO A 470 -6.27 1.46 15.81
N PRO A 471 -6.08 1.38 17.13
CA PRO A 471 -7.03 0.74 18.04
C PRO A 471 -8.37 1.49 18.06
N ARG A 472 -9.49 0.76 18.10
CA ARG A 472 -10.84 1.33 18.13
C ARG A 472 -11.49 1.09 19.49
N LYS A 473 -12.11 2.15 20.03
CA LYS A 473 -12.90 2.07 21.27
C LYS A 473 -14.20 1.31 21.01
N LYS A 474 -14.67 0.60 22.03
CA LYS A 474 -15.97 -0.07 22.02
C LYS A 474 -17.10 0.94 21.74
N THR A 475 -17.97 0.62 20.80
CA THR A 475 -19.21 1.35 20.49
C THR A 475 -20.42 0.49 20.86
N GLU A 476 -21.65 1.02 20.71
CA GLU A 476 -22.88 0.24 20.97
C GLU A 476 -23.04 -0.96 20.03
N THR A 477 -22.45 -0.90 18.83
CA THR A 477 -22.56 -1.92 17.78
C THR A 477 -21.32 -2.79 17.60
N ASP A 478 -20.12 -2.29 17.93
CA ASP A 478 -18.86 -3.03 17.77
C ASP A 478 -18.05 -3.09 19.07
N GLY A 479 -17.36 -4.22 19.27
CA GLY A 479 -16.41 -4.41 20.37
C GLY A 479 -15.21 -3.45 20.29
N ALA A 480 -14.42 -3.38 21.38
CA ALA A 480 -13.11 -2.74 21.29
C ALA A 480 -12.18 -3.60 20.40
N GLU A 481 -11.51 -2.99 19.42
CA GLU A 481 -10.57 -3.67 18.55
C GLU A 481 -9.14 -3.19 18.81
N PRO A 482 -8.15 -4.09 19.01
CA PRO A 482 -6.77 -3.70 19.18
C PRO A 482 -6.19 -3.16 17.87
N GLY A 483 -5.18 -2.28 17.99
CA GLY A 483 -4.44 -1.77 16.85
C GLY A 483 -3.61 -2.88 16.20
N ARG A 484 -3.52 -2.86 14.87
CA ARG A 484 -2.79 -3.85 14.07
C ARG A 484 -1.74 -3.18 13.21
N THR A 485 -0.63 -3.86 13.00
CA THR A 485 0.41 -3.40 12.07
C THR A 485 0.86 -4.54 11.19
N MET A 486 1.24 -4.21 9.95
CA MET A 486 1.88 -5.12 9.01
C MET A 486 3.04 -4.41 8.31
N THR A 487 4.15 -5.11 8.14
CA THR A 487 5.24 -4.71 7.25
C THR A 487 5.52 -5.80 6.22
N ALA A 488 5.83 -5.43 4.98
CA ALA A 488 6.18 -6.34 3.90
C ALA A 488 6.94 -5.62 2.77
N ASN A 489 7.45 -6.35 1.79
CA ASN A 489 7.97 -5.75 0.55
C ASN A 489 6.89 -5.57 -0.53
N PHE A 490 5.84 -6.36 -0.50
CA PHE A 490 4.73 -6.31 -1.45
C PHE A 490 3.41 -6.60 -0.74
N LEU A 491 2.37 -5.87 -1.10
CA LEU A 491 1.00 -6.06 -0.67
C LEU A 491 0.07 -5.90 -1.89
N ASP A 492 -0.87 -6.82 -2.04
CA ASP A 492 -1.96 -6.77 -3.01
C ASP A 492 -3.28 -7.05 -2.30
N MET A 493 -4.31 -6.25 -2.56
CA MET A 493 -5.61 -6.34 -1.91
C MET A 493 -6.72 -6.22 -2.95
N HIS A 494 -7.63 -7.17 -2.96
CA HIS A 494 -8.74 -7.23 -3.91
C HIS A 494 -10.06 -6.89 -3.24
N TYR A 495 -10.86 -6.09 -3.94
CA TYR A 495 -12.19 -5.68 -3.51
C TYR A 495 -13.25 -6.44 -4.30
N ALA A 496 -14.35 -6.78 -3.63
CA ALA A 496 -15.43 -7.52 -4.26
C ALA A 496 -16.06 -6.72 -5.43
N ASN A 497 -16.40 -7.41 -6.51
CA ASN A 497 -17.03 -6.79 -7.68
C ASN A 497 -18.35 -6.07 -7.29
N GLY A 498 -18.47 -4.79 -7.63
CA GLY A 498 -19.68 -4.02 -7.39
C GLY A 498 -19.87 -3.56 -5.94
N ALA A 499 -18.90 -3.78 -5.05
CA ALA A 499 -19.00 -3.43 -3.64
C ALA A 499 -17.73 -2.74 -3.12
N ASP A 500 -17.86 -2.06 -1.97
CA ASP A 500 -16.78 -1.30 -1.33
C ASP A 500 -16.15 -2.07 -0.14
N TYR A 501 -16.11 -3.40 -0.20
CA TYR A 501 -15.51 -4.25 0.84
C TYR A 501 -14.42 -5.17 0.27
N LEU A 502 -13.46 -5.50 1.13
CA LEU A 502 -12.33 -6.37 0.82
C LEU A 502 -12.77 -7.84 0.71
N GLU A 503 -12.24 -8.54 -0.28
CA GLU A 503 -12.47 -9.97 -0.51
C GLU A 503 -11.27 -10.79 0.00
N ASP A 504 -10.09 -10.47 -0.52
CA ASP A 504 -8.84 -11.15 -0.20
C ASP A 504 -7.62 -10.22 -0.33
N GLY A 505 -6.47 -10.71 0.12
CA GLY A 505 -5.20 -10.02 -0.06
C GLY A 505 -4.01 -10.97 0.03
N TYR A 506 -2.86 -10.45 -0.39
CA TYR A 506 -1.59 -11.16 -0.42
C TYR A 506 -0.45 -10.23 -0.04
N ALA A 507 0.39 -10.65 0.91
CA ALA A 507 1.62 -9.96 1.29
C ALA A 507 2.84 -10.88 1.09
N SER A 508 3.98 -10.30 0.73
CA SER A 508 5.23 -11.06 0.59
C SER A 508 6.50 -10.24 0.82
N GLY A 509 7.60 -10.96 1.06
CA GLY A 509 8.93 -10.40 1.30
C GLY A 509 9.06 -9.94 2.74
N ASP A 510 9.36 -10.90 3.61
CA ASP A 510 9.56 -10.74 5.06
C ASP A 510 8.36 -10.07 5.74
N VAL A 511 7.20 -10.72 5.62
CA VAL A 511 5.95 -10.23 6.20
C VAL A 511 6.03 -10.31 7.73
N VAL A 512 5.80 -9.19 8.40
CA VAL A 512 5.67 -9.14 9.86
C VAL A 512 4.31 -8.57 10.21
N LEU A 513 3.53 -9.30 10.98
CA LEU A 513 2.22 -8.88 11.48
C LEU A 513 2.25 -8.76 13.01
N ALA A 514 1.52 -7.81 13.58
CA ALA A 514 1.41 -7.63 15.02
C ALA A 514 0.03 -7.12 15.45
N GLY A 515 -0.37 -7.47 16.68
CA GLY A 515 -1.59 -6.96 17.33
C GLY A 515 -2.85 -7.82 17.11
N PHE A 516 -2.72 -9.15 17.03
CA PHE A 516 -3.88 -10.05 16.92
C PHE A 516 -4.26 -10.60 18.28
N PRO A 517 -5.49 -10.36 18.78
CA PRO A 517 -5.96 -10.96 20.01
C PRO A 517 -6.22 -12.47 19.79
N LEU A 518 -5.90 -13.29 20.79
CA LEU A 518 -6.01 -14.75 20.74
C LEU A 518 -6.95 -15.25 21.85
N GLY A 519 -8.11 -15.80 21.50
CA GLY A 519 -9.10 -16.23 22.50
C GLY A 519 -9.67 -15.05 23.29
N ASP A 520 -9.46 -15.03 24.61
CA ASP A 520 -9.77 -13.89 25.47
C ASP A 520 -8.67 -12.81 25.33
N PRO A 521 -8.98 -11.63 24.75
CA PRO A 521 -8.00 -10.57 24.51
C PRO A 521 -7.31 -10.06 25.78
N ALA A 522 -7.92 -10.24 26.96
CA ALA A 522 -7.31 -9.86 28.23
C ALA A 522 -6.22 -10.83 28.69
N LYS A 523 -6.18 -12.03 28.11
CA LYS A 523 -5.32 -13.14 28.55
C LYS A 523 -4.21 -13.47 27.58
N SER A 524 -4.47 -13.43 26.26
CA SER A 524 -3.49 -13.86 25.27
C SER A 524 -3.54 -13.05 23.98
N GLU A 525 -2.37 -12.78 23.41
CA GLU A 525 -2.23 -12.12 22.12
C GLU A 525 -1.06 -12.68 21.29
N ILE A 526 -1.18 -12.61 19.97
CA ILE A 526 -0.06 -12.77 19.03
C ILE A 526 0.60 -11.40 18.89
N ARG A 527 1.73 -11.23 19.57
CA ARG A 527 2.51 -9.99 19.53
C ARG A 527 3.18 -9.77 18.20
N ARG A 528 3.69 -10.86 17.62
CA ARG A 528 4.44 -10.81 16.37
C ARG A 528 4.31 -12.13 15.63
N LEU A 529 4.02 -12.06 14.35
CA LEU A 529 4.05 -13.17 13.41
C LEU A 529 4.97 -12.79 12.25
N GLU A 530 5.89 -13.66 11.90
CA GLU A 530 6.81 -13.53 10.78
C GLU A 530 6.55 -14.64 9.78
N ALA A 531 6.55 -14.34 8.48
CA ALA A 531 6.45 -15.30 7.38
C ALA A 531 7.00 -14.72 6.07
N ASP A 532 7.41 -15.56 5.12
CA ASP A 532 7.84 -15.10 3.79
C ASP A 532 6.66 -14.53 2.99
N LYS A 533 5.49 -15.14 3.16
CA LYS A 533 4.23 -14.82 2.45
C LYS A 533 3.03 -14.97 3.37
N VAL A 534 2.01 -14.14 3.18
CA VAL A 534 0.72 -14.28 3.86
C VAL A 534 -0.42 -14.04 2.87
N ARG A 535 -1.44 -14.91 2.86
CA ARG A 535 -2.72 -14.68 2.18
C ARG A 535 -3.79 -14.35 3.22
N PHE A 536 -4.63 -13.38 2.92
CA PHE A 536 -5.73 -12.92 3.78
C PHE A 536 -7.06 -13.17 3.07
N ARG A 537 -8.09 -13.51 3.84
CA ARG A 537 -9.49 -13.52 3.38
C ARG A 537 -10.35 -12.75 4.36
N PHE A 538 -11.32 -12.01 3.86
CA PHE A 538 -12.18 -11.16 4.68
C PHE A 538 -13.63 -11.65 4.67
N TYR A 539 -14.37 -11.33 5.73
CA TYR A 539 -15.82 -11.49 5.76
C TYR A 539 -16.47 -10.42 4.87
N PRO A 540 -17.46 -10.79 4.04
CA PRO A 540 -18.17 -9.83 3.20
C PRO A 540 -18.80 -8.71 4.03
N ARG A 541 -18.77 -7.47 3.52
CA ARG A 541 -19.36 -6.24 4.10
C ARG A 541 -18.75 -5.73 5.40
N GLU A 542 -18.11 -6.58 6.20
CA GLU A 542 -17.59 -6.21 7.52
C GLU A 542 -16.13 -5.73 7.47
N ASN A 543 -15.40 -6.00 6.39
CA ASN A 543 -13.95 -5.77 6.30
C ASN A 543 -13.15 -6.40 7.46
N LYS A 544 -13.74 -7.41 8.13
CA LYS A 544 -13.12 -8.18 9.21
C LYS A 544 -12.38 -9.38 8.63
N LEU A 545 -11.19 -9.67 9.16
CA LEU A 545 -10.41 -10.82 8.73
C LEU A 545 -11.17 -12.11 9.06
N LYS A 546 -11.29 -13.01 8.09
CA LYS A 546 -11.90 -14.34 8.24
C LYS A 546 -10.85 -15.37 8.57
N ASP A 547 -9.76 -15.37 7.80
CA ASP A 547 -8.62 -16.23 8.00
C ASP A 547 -7.38 -15.65 7.31
N PHE A 548 -6.21 -16.09 7.76
CA PHE A 548 -4.97 -15.90 7.02
C PHE A 548 -4.20 -17.22 6.92
N GLU A 549 -3.38 -17.34 5.88
CA GLU A 549 -2.45 -18.44 5.65
C GLU A 549 -1.04 -17.90 5.42
N GLY A 550 -0.12 -18.22 6.32
CA GLY A 550 1.29 -17.86 6.27
C GLY A 550 2.13 -19.01 5.73
N GLU A 551 3.08 -18.71 4.85
CA GLU A 551 3.98 -19.69 4.24
C GLU A 551 5.43 -19.19 4.29
N GLY A 552 6.37 -20.11 4.55
CA GLY A 552 7.80 -19.85 4.59
C GLY A 552 8.26 -19.23 5.91
N HIS A 553 9.20 -19.91 6.58
CA HIS A 553 9.84 -19.46 7.84
C HIS A 553 8.87 -18.88 8.88
N VAL A 554 7.72 -19.52 9.07
CA VAL A 554 6.71 -19.00 9.99
C VAL A 554 7.23 -19.03 11.42
N SER A 555 7.20 -17.88 12.09
CA SER A 555 7.57 -17.71 13.50
C SER A 555 6.54 -16.85 14.20
N VAL A 556 6.01 -17.33 15.32
CA VAL A 556 4.95 -16.65 16.09
C VAL A 556 5.39 -16.48 17.53
N PHE A 557 5.31 -15.24 18.00
CA PHE A 557 5.61 -14.84 19.37
C PHE A 557 4.31 -14.55 20.10
N HIS A 558 4.03 -15.38 21.10
CA HIS A 558 2.81 -15.30 21.90
C HIS A 558 3.12 -14.63 23.23
N HIS A 559 2.15 -13.87 23.73
CA HIS A 559 2.17 -13.33 25.08
C HIS A 559 0.91 -13.77 25.82
N SER A 560 1.11 -14.31 27.02
CA SER A 560 0.04 -14.59 27.98
C SER A 560 0.22 -13.68 29.18
N ALA A 561 -0.82 -12.92 29.54
CA ALA A 561 -0.82 -12.05 30.71
C ALA A 561 -0.72 -12.87 32.00
N ALA A 562 -0.17 -12.26 33.06
CA ALA A 562 -0.17 -12.87 34.39
C ALA A 562 -1.62 -12.93 34.92
N ASP A 563 -2.05 -14.08 35.42
CA ASP A 563 -3.37 -14.23 36.03
C ASP A 563 -3.45 -13.37 37.31
N ALA A 564 -4.39 -12.42 37.32
CA ALA A 564 -4.62 -11.55 38.47
C ALA A 564 -5.00 -12.35 39.72
N GLY A 565 -4.11 -12.40 40.71
CA GLY A 565 -4.27 -13.16 41.95
C GLY A 565 -3.52 -14.49 42.00
N SER A 566 -2.76 -14.85 40.97
CA SER A 566 -1.80 -15.96 41.01
C SER A 566 -0.36 -15.42 41.03
N GLU A 567 0.58 -16.15 41.64
CA GLU A 567 2.03 -15.86 41.54
C GLU A 567 2.62 -16.19 40.15
N THR A 568 1.79 -16.56 39.16
CA THR A 568 2.27 -16.99 37.85
C THR A 568 2.66 -15.76 37.00
N PRO A 569 3.95 -15.59 36.64
CA PRO A 569 4.41 -14.44 35.86
C PRO A 569 3.88 -14.49 34.42
N ALA A 570 3.90 -13.34 33.74
CA ALA A 570 3.58 -13.28 32.32
C ALA A 570 4.49 -14.23 31.52
N GLN A 571 3.91 -14.98 30.60
CA GLN A 571 4.62 -16.02 29.85
C GLN A 571 4.76 -15.61 28.39
N GLU A 572 6.00 -15.67 27.89
CA GLU A 572 6.32 -15.56 26.47
C GLU A 572 6.76 -16.92 25.95
N PHE A 573 6.08 -17.40 24.92
CA PHE A 573 6.48 -18.62 24.23
C PHE A 573 6.46 -18.40 22.72
N ARG A 574 7.22 -19.21 22.00
CA ARG A 574 7.35 -19.12 20.55
C ARG A 574 6.97 -20.43 19.87
N THR A 575 6.34 -20.30 18.72
CA THR A 575 6.08 -21.42 17.82
C THR A 575 6.67 -21.13 16.45
N ALA A 576 7.25 -22.14 15.80
CA ALA A 576 7.78 -22.02 14.45
C ALA A 576 7.33 -23.19 13.57
N SER A 577 7.17 -22.94 12.27
CA SER A 577 6.75 -23.95 11.29
C SER A 577 7.05 -23.49 9.85
N SER A 578 6.84 -24.36 8.86
CA SER A 578 6.91 -23.95 7.46
C SER A 578 5.65 -23.21 7.01
N ASN A 579 4.49 -23.55 7.58
CA ASN A 579 3.20 -23.00 7.19
C ASN A 579 2.28 -22.86 8.40
N MET A 580 1.36 -21.91 8.32
CA MET A 580 0.38 -21.64 9.35
C MET A 580 -0.95 -21.20 8.75
N ARG A 581 -2.05 -21.55 9.42
CA ARG A 581 -3.37 -20.98 9.18
C ARG A 581 -3.98 -20.53 10.51
N ALA A 582 -4.62 -19.38 10.52
CA ALA A 582 -5.44 -18.92 11.64
C ALA A 582 -6.83 -18.50 11.14
N THR A 583 -7.87 -18.83 11.90
CA THR A 583 -9.26 -18.40 11.64
C THR A 583 -9.75 -17.47 12.74
N PHE A 584 -10.61 -16.53 12.37
CA PHE A 584 -11.06 -15.45 13.24
C PHE A 584 -12.58 -15.42 13.39
N ARG A 585 -13.05 -15.02 14.57
CA ARG A 585 -14.48 -14.84 14.84
C ARG A 585 -14.99 -13.53 14.21
N PRO A 586 -16.13 -13.53 13.52
CA PRO A 586 -16.67 -12.31 12.88
C PRO A 586 -17.13 -11.25 13.89
N GLN A 587 -17.55 -11.66 15.09
CA GLN A 587 -18.09 -10.74 16.09
C GLN A 587 -17.02 -9.78 16.63
N ASP A 588 -15.86 -10.30 17.02
CA ASP A 588 -14.81 -9.57 17.74
C ASP A 588 -13.42 -9.59 17.05
N GLY A 589 -13.29 -10.28 15.92
CA GLY A 589 -12.04 -10.36 15.17
C GLY A 589 -10.90 -11.08 15.90
N THR A 590 -11.21 -11.91 16.90
CA THR A 590 -10.24 -12.70 17.67
C THR A 590 -9.90 -14.01 16.97
N ALA A 591 -8.65 -14.45 17.08
CA ALA A 591 -8.23 -15.75 16.56
C ALA A 591 -8.80 -16.89 17.42
N GLU A 592 -9.47 -17.86 16.78
CA GLU A 592 -10.16 -18.98 17.43
C GLU A 592 -9.39 -20.30 17.28
N TYR A 593 -8.84 -20.55 16.09
CA TYR A 593 -8.14 -21.79 15.76
C TYR A 593 -6.87 -21.49 14.98
N LEU A 594 -5.77 -22.14 15.37
CA LEU A 594 -4.46 -22.00 14.73
C LEU A 594 -3.92 -23.38 14.39
N THR A 595 -3.51 -23.57 13.14
CA THR A 595 -2.82 -24.78 12.69
C THR A 595 -1.45 -24.38 12.16
N GLN A 596 -0.41 -25.12 12.55
CA GLN A 596 0.95 -24.96 12.06
C GLN A 596 1.50 -26.30 11.61
N TRP A 597 2.17 -26.36 10.45
CA TRP A 597 2.68 -27.61 9.89
C TRP A 597 3.98 -27.43 9.09
N GLY A 598 4.65 -28.56 8.85
CA GLY A 598 5.95 -28.60 8.18
C GLY A 598 7.07 -28.28 9.15
N SER A 599 7.34 -29.21 10.08
CA SER A 599 8.33 -29.08 11.16
C SER A 599 7.93 -28.08 12.24
N PHE A 600 6.76 -28.32 12.86
CA PHE A 600 6.30 -27.53 13.99
C PHE A 600 7.28 -27.64 15.17
N VAL A 601 7.62 -26.49 15.74
CA VAL A 601 8.42 -26.36 16.96
C VAL A 601 7.67 -25.46 17.93
N TYR A 602 7.57 -25.88 19.18
CA TYR A 602 7.10 -25.07 20.30
C TYR A 602 8.25 -24.89 21.29
N GLN A 603 8.41 -23.70 21.84
CA GLN A 603 9.43 -23.42 22.85
C GLN A 603 8.93 -22.44 23.91
N ASP A 604 9.08 -22.86 25.16
CA ASP A 604 8.68 -22.16 26.38
C ASP A 604 9.73 -22.44 27.47
N GLY A 605 10.58 -21.46 27.78
CA GLY A 605 11.73 -21.65 28.66
C GLY A 605 12.66 -22.79 28.20
N SER A 606 12.92 -23.77 29.08
CA SER A 606 13.68 -24.99 28.77
C SER A 606 12.86 -26.08 28.08
N ARG A 607 11.53 -25.94 28.00
CA ARG A 607 10.65 -26.91 27.35
C ARG A 607 10.61 -26.66 25.85
N LYS A 608 10.88 -27.71 25.09
CA LYS A 608 10.79 -27.72 23.63
C LYS A 608 9.92 -28.89 23.18
N ALA A 609 8.96 -28.63 22.30
CA ALA A 609 8.23 -29.67 21.60
C ALA A 609 8.45 -29.57 20.10
N THR A 610 8.50 -30.71 19.41
CA THR A 610 8.59 -30.80 17.95
C THR A 610 7.53 -31.76 17.43
N ALA A 611 6.91 -31.45 16.30
CA ALA A 611 5.88 -32.28 15.67
C ALA A 611 5.81 -31.99 14.16
N GLY A 612 5.17 -32.85 13.36
CA GLY A 612 4.86 -32.49 11.97
C GLY A 612 3.75 -31.44 11.88
N ARG A 613 2.80 -31.49 12.83
CA ARG A 613 1.66 -30.57 12.93
C ARG A 613 1.31 -30.21 14.39
N GLY A 614 0.99 -28.94 14.62
CA GLY A 614 0.41 -28.43 15.86
C GLY A 614 -0.93 -27.72 15.59
N GLU A 615 -1.93 -28.01 16.41
CA GLU A 615 -3.29 -27.44 16.31
C GLU A 615 -3.68 -26.85 17.67
N TYR A 616 -4.07 -25.57 17.69
CA TYR A 616 -4.45 -24.87 18.91
C TYR A 616 -5.88 -24.34 18.82
N THR A 617 -6.70 -24.65 19.81
CA THR A 617 -8.06 -24.14 19.96
C THR A 617 -8.10 -23.17 21.12
N ALA A 618 -8.39 -21.90 20.84
CA ALA A 618 -8.23 -20.82 21.82
C ALA A 618 -9.27 -20.87 22.95
N GLU A 619 -10.53 -21.21 22.65
CA GLU A 619 -11.61 -21.30 23.66
C GLU A 619 -11.37 -22.46 24.66
N ALA A 620 -10.88 -23.59 24.14
CA ALA A 620 -10.55 -24.75 24.97
C ALA A 620 -9.18 -24.62 25.66
N GLU A 621 -8.33 -23.72 25.18
CA GLU A 621 -6.91 -23.60 25.54
C GLU A 621 -6.13 -24.92 25.37
N VAL A 622 -6.48 -25.70 24.34
CA VAL A 622 -5.89 -27.02 24.05
C VAL A 622 -4.95 -26.95 22.86
N LEU A 623 -3.71 -27.43 23.04
CA LEU A 623 -2.72 -27.64 21.97
C LEU A 623 -2.60 -29.14 21.67
N VAL A 624 -2.90 -29.54 20.44
CA VAL A 624 -2.75 -30.92 19.96
C VAL A 624 -1.53 -31.02 19.04
N LEU A 625 -0.62 -31.96 19.32
CA LEU A 625 0.56 -32.25 18.52
C LEU A 625 0.41 -33.61 17.83
N ARG A 626 0.64 -33.64 16.51
CA ARG A 626 0.51 -34.85 15.67
C ARG A 626 1.73 -35.04 14.80
N GLU A 627 1.81 -36.21 14.16
CA GLU A 627 2.89 -36.57 13.23
C GLU A 627 4.25 -36.62 13.94
N ALA A 628 4.42 -37.65 14.78
CA ALA A 628 5.63 -37.93 15.57
C ALA A 628 6.01 -36.80 16.56
N PRO A 629 5.12 -36.43 17.49
CA PRO A 629 5.45 -35.42 18.49
C PRO A 629 6.52 -35.91 19.47
N LYS A 630 7.40 -34.99 19.84
CA LYS A 630 8.46 -35.20 20.83
C LYS A 630 8.56 -33.96 21.71
N ILE A 631 8.53 -34.18 23.03
CA ILE A 631 8.78 -33.15 24.04
C ILE A 631 10.16 -33.40 24.64
N THR A 632 10.89 -32.33 24.93
CA THR A 632 12.20 -32.36 25.57
C THR A 632 12.26 -31.21 26.58
N ASP A 633 12.78 -31.51 27.76
CA ASP A 633 13.06 -30.55 28.83
C ASP A 633 14.42 -30.89 29.49
N ASP A 634 14.73 -30.24 30.61
CA ASP A 634 15.98 -30.48 31.35
C ASP A 634 16.08 -31.89 31.95
N ASN A 635 14.95 -32.59 32.11
CA ASN A 635 14.84 -33.87 32.80
C ASN A 635 14.67 -35.06 31.85
N GLY A 636 14.47 -34.83 30.56
CA GLY A 636 14.32 -35.93 29.61
C GLY A 636 13.65 -35.58 28.30
N SER A 637 13.18 -36.63 27.62
CA SER A 637 12.37 -36.51 26.41
C SER A 637 11.27 -37.55 26.36
N THR A 638 10.08 -37.17 25.90
CA THR A 638 8.92 -38.04 25.77
C THR A 638 8.40 -38.03 24.34
N THR A 639 8.05 -39.20 23.80
CA THR A 639 7.43 -39.38 22.47
C THR A 639 6.15 -40.21 22.56
N GLY A 640 5.26 -40.07 21.58
CA GLY A 640 4.06 -40.89 21.38
C GLY A 640 3.48 -40.69 19.98
N ASP A 641 2.32 -41.27 19.68
CA ASP A 641 1.68 -41.11 18.37
C ASP A 641 1.07 -39.70 18.19
N TRP A 642 0.43 -39.18 19.26
CA TRP A 642 -0.06 -37.81 19.35
C TRP A 642 -0.09 -37.34 20.81
N MET A 643 -0.11 -36.02 21.01
CA MET A 643 -0.12 -35.40 22.33
C MET A 643 -1.18 -34.31 22.40
N GLU A 644 -1.70 -34.09 23.60
CA GLU A 644 -2.64 -33.01 23.93
C GLU A 644 -2.13 -32.28 25.16
N TYR A 645 -2.05 -30.96 25.08
CA TYR A 645 -1.74 -30.12 26.22
C TYR A 645 -2.92 -29.21 26.52
N ASP A 646 -3.64 -29.54 27.58
CA ASP A 646 -4.67 -28.71 28.18
C ASP A 646 -3.97 -27.65 29.04
N ARG A 647 -3.84 -26.43 28.50
CA ARG A 647 -3.11 -25.35 29.15
C ARG A 647 -3.85 -24.85 30.38
N LYS A 648 -5.18 -24.79 30.30
CA LYS A 648 -6.06 -24.33 31.37
C LYS A 648 -5.93 -25.19 32.61
N ASN A 649 -5.95 -26.51 32.44
CA ASN A 649 -5.83 -27.48 33.54
C ASN A 649 -4.37 -27.92 33.78
N LYS A 650 -3.41 -27.40 33.00
CA LYS A 650 -1.97 -27.68 33.14
C LYS A 650 -1.61 -29.17 32.99
N VAL A 651 -2.37 -29.91 32.16
CA VAL A 651 -2.22 -31.36 31.95
C VAL A 651 -1.73 -31.66 30.53
N LEU A 652 -0.61 -32.38 30.43
CA LEU A 652 -0.11 -32.94 29.18
C LEU A 652 -0.49 -34.43 29.10
N THR A 653 -1.19 -34.83 28.04
CA THR A 653 -1.50 -36.22 27.74
C THR A 653 -0.75 -36.69 26.49
N VAL A 654 -0.09 -37.84 26.59
CA VAL A 654 0.61 -38.50 25.47
C VAL A 654 -0.10 -39.82 25.19
N HIS A 655 -0.48 -40.03 23.93
CA HIS A 655 -1.31 -41.15 23.52
C HIS A 655 -0.56 -42.09 22.59
N LYS A 656 -0.66 -43.38 22.91
CA LYS A 656 -0.09 -44.54 22.19
C LYS A 656 1.43 -44.51 22.06
N ASN A 657 2.05 -45.69 22.14
CA ASN A 657 3.49 -45.89 21.98
C ASN A 657 4.33 -44.89 22.79
N VAL A 658 3.91 -44.62 24.03
CA VAL A 658 4.57 -43.64 24.88
C VAL A 658 5.95 -44.15 25.21
N ARG A 659 6.97 -43.31 25.02
CA ARG A 659 8.34 -43.58 25.42
C ARG A 659 8.94 -42.33 26.07
N SER A 660 9.12 -42.38 27.37
CA SER A 660 9.82 -41.35 28.15
C SER A 660 11.24 -41.81 28.42
N VAL A 661 12.22 -40.98 28.09
CA VAL A 661 13.64 -41.16 28.41
C VAL A 661 13.99 -40.09 29.43
N LEU A 662 14.16 -40.50 30.68
CA LEU A 662 14.44 -39.62 31.81
C LEU A 662 15.94 -39.60 32.09
N ARG A 663 16.46 -38.42 32.41
CA ARG A 663 17.83 -38.17 32.85
C ARG A 663 17.79 -37.46 34.20
N GLN A 664 18.75 -37.75 35.07
CA GLN A 664 18.78 -37.11 36.38
C GLN A 664 19.26 -35.66 36.25
N SER A 665 18.47 -34.74 36.80
CA SER A 665 18.87 -33.36 37.04
C SER A 665 19.07 -33.16 38.56
N GLY A 666 20.30 -32.88 38.97
CA GLY A 666 20.64 -32.17 40.20
C GLY A 666 20.46 -32.83 41.58
N THR A 667 19.88 -34.01 41.74
CA THR A 667 19.76 -34.63 43.08
C THR A 667 20.88 -35.64 43.37
N THR A 668 21.70 -35.37 44.38
CA THR A 668 22.66 -36.32 44.97
C THR A 668 21.90 -37.50 45.59
N GLY A 669 22.20 -38.73 45.15
CA GLY A 669 21.63 -39.98 45.66
C GLY A 669 20.96 -40.84 44.59
N GLY A 670 21.33 -42.13 44.51
CA GLY A 670 20.76 -43.10 43.59
C GLY A 670 19.31 -43.47 43.94
N SER A 671 18.51 -43.79 42.92
CA SER A 671 17.17 -44.36 43.07
C SER A 671 17.05 -45.57 42.14
N PRO A 672 16.45 -46.69 42.57
CA PRO A 672 16.30 -47.87 41.72
C PRO A 672 15.30 -47.65 40.56
N PHE A 673 14.54 -46.56 40.60
CA PHE A 673 13.49 -46.25 39.62
C PHE A 673 13.78 -45.00 38.78
N ALA A 674 14.95 -44.37 38.95
CA ALA A 674 15.35 -43.18 38.21
C ALA A 674 16.71 -43.40 37.53
N ALA A 675 17.07 -42.50 36.60
CA ALA A 675 18.41 -42.49 36.02
C ALA A 675 19.47 -42.21 37.11
N SER A 676 20.67 -42.77 36.97
CA SER A 676 21.75 -42.54 37.92
C SER A 676 22.58 -41.30 37.53
N SER A 677 23.11 -40.58 38.51
CA SER A 677 24.02 -39.43 38.28
C SER A 677 25.47 -39.86 38.10
N GLU A 678 25.80 -41.10 38.48
CA GLU A 678 27.15 -41.67 38.39
C GLU A 678 27.36 -42.47 37.10
N SER A 679 26.31 -42.70 36.32
CA SER A 679 26.35 -43.39 35.02
C SER A 679 25.59 -42.59 33.96
N SER A 680 26.00 -42.71 32.70
CA SER A 680 25.31 -42.06 31.58
C SER A 680 24.02 -42.78 31.15
N SER A 681 23.57 -43.79 31.90
CA SER A 681 22.44 -44.65 31.57
C SER A 681 21.11 -43.95 31.87
N PRO A 682 20.23 -43.71 30.88
CA PRO A 682 18.93 -43.12 31.13
C PRO A 682 17.94 -44.14 31.70
N ALA A 683 16.93 -43.66 32.41
CA ALA A 683 15.75 -44.45 32.71
C ALA A 683 14.76 -44.34 31.55
N VAL A 684 14.19 -45.46 31.10
CA VAL A 684 13.24 -45.49 29.99
C VAL A 684 11.90 -46.06 30.47
N ILE A 685 10.82 -45.32 30.28
CA ILE A 685 9.45 -45.77 30.56
C ILE A 685 8.72 -45.93 29.23
N VAL A 686 8.10 -47.10 29.03
CA VAL A 686 7.23 -47.38 27.89
C VAL A 686 5.82 -47.67 28.40
N ALA A 687 4.79 -47.10 27.76
CA ALA A 687 3.39 -47.28 28.14
C ALA A 687 2.43 -47.03 26.94
N GLN A 688 1.14 -47.30 27.13
CA GLN A 688 0.11 -46.92 26.16
C GLN A 688 -0.29 -45.45 26.27
N THR A 689 -0.38 -44.92 27.50
CA THR A 689 -0.76 -43.52 27.75
C THR A 689 0.08 -42.95 28.87
N MET A 690 0.35 -41.65 28.81
CA MET A 690 0.91 -40.87 29.91
C MET A 690 0.06 -39.62 30.13
N GLN A 691 -0.21 -39.30 31.39
CA GLN A 691 -0.74 -38.01 31.83
C GLN A 691 0.27 -37.35 32.74
N TYR A 692 0.57 -36.08 32.51
CA TYR A 692 1.52 -35.29 33.27
C TYR A 692 0.89 -33.99 33.75
N TRP A 693 0.71 -33.87 35.06
CA TRP A 693 0.26 -32.65 35.73
C TRP A 693 1.47 -31.78 36.03
N THR A 694 1.58 -30.67 35.30
CA THR A 694 2.81 -29.87 35.26
C THR A 694 3.04 -29.04 36.52
N ASP A 695 1.98 -28.68 37.23
CA ASP A 695 1.97 -27.98 38.52
C ASP A 695 2.24 -28.93 39.70
N GLU A 696 1.75 -30.17 39.63
CA GLU A 696 1.98 -31.20 40.65
C GLU A 696 3.33 -31.94 40.48
N THR A 697 4.01 -31.78 39.34
CA THR A 697 5.17 -32.61 38.95
C THR A 697 4.88 -34.13 39.01
N ARG A 698 3.66 -34.51 38.66
CA ARG A 698 3.14 -35.87 38.74
C ARG A 698 2.95 -36.45 37.33
N ALA A 699 3.54 -37.61 37.08
CA ALA A 699 3.31 -38.38 35.85
C ALA A 699 2.62 -39.70 36.17
N ARG A 700 1.55 -40.02 35.44
CA ARG A 700 0.86 -41.31 35.46
C ARG A 700 1.00 -41.99 34.12
N TYR A 701 1.60 -43.16 34.11
CA TYR A 701 1.70 -44.04 32.96
C TYR A 701 0.70 -45.18 33.10
N SER A 702 0.04 -45.55 32.01
CA SER A 702 -0.95 -46.62 32.02
C SER A 702 -0.92 -47.48 30.75
N GLY A 703 -1.33 -48.74 30.92
CA GLY A 703 -1.42 -49.75 29.85
C GLY A 703 -0.08 -50.42 29.58
N ASN A 704 0.15 -51.57 30.22
CA ASN A 704 1.37 -52.39 30.06
C ASN A 704 2.67 -51.59 30.24
N VAL A 705 2.81 -50.92 31.38
CA VAL A 705 3.97 -50.09 31.69
C VAL A 705 5.22 -50.95 31.85
N LEU A 706 6.32 -50.53 31.22
CA LEU A 706 7.67 -51.07 31.41
C LEU A 706 8.64 -49.92 31.71
N LEU A 707 9.18 -49.91 32.92
CA LEU A 707 10.30 -49.07 33.31
C LEU A 707 11.60 -49.90 33.23
N LEU A 708 12.60 -49.34 32.58
CA LEU A 708 13.95 -49.88 32.44
C LEU A 708 14.95 -48.90 33.05
N THR A 709 15.78 -49.38 33.97
CA THR A 709 16.90 -48.66 34.58
C THR A 709 18.18 -49.48 34.44
N GLU A 710 19.32 -48.93 34.87
CA GLU A 710 20.57 -49.71 34.92
C GLU A 710 20.50 -50.83 35.97
N GLU A 711 19.79 -50.55 37.06
CA GLU A 711 19.64 -51.40 38.23
C GLU A 711 18.57 -52.47 38.04
N GLY A 712 17.69 -52.36 37.04
CA GLY A 712 16.58 -53.29 36.92
C GLY A 712 15.51 -52.98 35.87
N GLN A 713 14.41 -53.72 35.97
CA GLN A 713 13.19 -53.45 35.22
C GLN A 713 11.96 -53.58 36.11
N LEU A 714 10.94 -52.76 35.87
CA LEU A 714 9.65 -52.81 36.55
C LEU A 714 8.53 -52.88 35.52
N ARG A 715 7.66 -53.89 35.63
CA ARG A 715 6.43 -53.99 34.83
C ARG A 715 5.21 -53.82 35.72
N SER A 716 4.20 -53.11 35.24
CA SER A 716 2.90 -52.91 35.92
C SER A 716 1.79 -52.50 34.94
N GLN A 717 0.54 -52.41 35.40
CA GLN A 717 -0.54 -51.82 34.61
C GLN A 717 -0.58 -50.29 34.72
N VAL A 718 -0.22 -49.77 35.90
CA VAL A 718 -0.11 -48.33 36.17
C VAL A 718 1.20 -48.05 36.89
N LEU A 719 1.83 -46.93 36.56
CA LEU A 719 3.00 -46.39 37.27
C LEU A 719 2.79 -44.89 37.48
N GLU A 720 2.83 -44.44 38.72
CA GLU A 720 2.82 -43.01 39.07
C GLU A 720 4.16 -42.59 39.64
N THR A 721 4.66 -41.45 39.19
CA THR A 721 5.90 -40.85 39.66
C THR A 721 5.63 -39.42 40.10
N TYR A 722 6.10 -39.05 41.28
CA TYR A 722 5.98 -37.71 41.84
C TYR A 722 7.36 -37.06 41.99
N SER A 723 7.43 -35.75 41.78
CA SER A 723 8.63 -34.93 42.03
C SER A 723 9.89 -35.51 41.39
N GLY A 724 9.80 -35.93 40.12
CA GLY A 724 10.94 -36.50 39.39
C GLY A 724 11.41 -37.88 39.88
N GLY A 725 10.55 -38.64 40.56
CA GLY A 725 10.86 -39.98 41.08
C GLY A 725 11.19 -40.03 42.58
N GLY A 726 10.89 -38.96 43.33
CA GLY A 726 10.98 -38.95 44.79
C GLY A 726 9.98 -39.91 45.46
N ARG A 727 8.84 -40.14 44.80
CA ARG A 727 7.89 -41.21 45.13
C ARG A 727 7.48 -41.93 43.85
N VAL A 728 7.45 -43.26 43.91
CA VAL A 728 7.03 -44.11 42.79
C VAL A 728 6.00 -45.10 43.29
N GLU A 729 4.88 -45.21 42.58
CA GLU A 729 3.80 -46.15 42.88
C GLU A 729 3.49 -46.98 41.65
N ALA A 730 3.51 -48.30 41.78
CA ALA A 730 3.17 -49.21 40.69
C ALA A 730 2.04 -50.14 41.12
N GLU A 731 1.06 -50.34 40.24
CA GLU A 731 -0.12 -51.14 40.53
C GLU A 731 -0.49 -52.06 39.36
N GLY A 732 -1.05 -53.23 39.70
CA GLY A 732 -1.55 -54.21 38.74
C GLY A 732 -0.44 -55.13 38.24
N GLU A 733 -0.40 -56.35 38.77
CA GLU A 733 0.56 -57.41 38.42
C GLU A 733 2.02 -56.95 38.38
N VAL A 734 2.45 -56.24 39.44
CA VAL A 734 3.79 -55.67 39.51
C VAL A 734 4.84 -56.78 39.42
N ARG A 735 5.82 -56.63 38.52
CA ARG A 735 7.01 -57.48 38.41
C ARG A 735 8.26 -56.61 38.42
N HIS A 736 8.99 -56.62 39.51
CA HIS A 736 10.23 -55.87 39.70
C HIS A 736 11.43 -56.81 39.63
N VAL A 737 12.30 -56.64 38.64
CA VAL A 737 13.57 -57.36 38.53
C VAL A 737 14.70 -56.42 38.94
N ILE A 738 15.46 -56.82 39.95
CA ILE A 738 16.64 -56.11 40.43
C ILE A 738 17.88 -56.86 39.95
N LEU A 739 18.82 -56.15 39.33
CA LEU A 739 20.12 -56.63 38.88
C LEU A 739 21.18 -56.30 39.94
N LYS A 740 21.71 -57.31 40.63
CA LYS A 740 22.83 -57.09 41.55
C LYS A 740 24.12 -56.90 40.75
N SER A 741 24.59 -55.66 40.63
CA SER A 741 25.94 -55.37 40.15
C SER A 741 26.96 -55.64 41.27
N ARG A 742 28.12 -56.22 40.92
CA ARG A 742 29.25 -56.36 41.86
C ARG A 742 29.81 -54.96 42.14
N ALA A 743 30.13 -54.68 43.40
CA ALA A 743 30.76 -53.43 43.83
C ALA A 743 31.90 -53.00 42.89
N PRO A 744 32.09 -51.68 42.65
CA PRO A 744 33.14 -51.18 41.78
C PRO A 744 34.51 -51.64 42.29
N GLY A 745 35.14 -52.54 41.55
CA GLY A 745 36.56 -52.83 41.71
C GLY A 745 37.34 -51.57 41.36
N ASN A 746 38.11 -51.09 42.33
CA ASN A 746 39.03 -49.96 42.28
C ASN A 746 39.71 -49.84 40.91
N ARG A 747 39.19 -48.98 40.02
CA ARG A 747 39.89 -48.58 38.79
C ARG A 747 40.96 -47.57 39.18
N THR A 748 42.11 -48.06 39.62
CA THR A 748 43.33 -47.27 39.63
C THR A 748 43.65 -46.91 38.19
N ALA A 749 43.81 -45.60 37.96
CA ALA A 749 44.25 -45.03 36.70
C ALA A 749 45.59 -45.66 36.30
N VAL A 750 45.61 -46.42 35.21
CA VAL A 750 46.84 -46.76 34.50
C VAL A 750 46.99 -45.73 33.38
N LYS A 751 48.09 -44.98 33.45
CA LYS A 751 48.52 -44.00 32.46
C LYS A 751 48.72 -44.64 31.09
N GLU A 752 48.45 -43.83 30.07
CA GLU A 752 48.64 -44.08 28.65
C GLU A 752 50.04 -44.61 28.31
N GLY A 753 50.06 -45.62 27.44
CA GLY A 753 51.27 -46.06 26.75
C GLY A 753 51.15 -47.47 26.17
N ALA A 754 51.19 -47.55 24.84
CA ALA A 754 51.38 -48.73 23.98
C ALA A 754 50.14 -49.53 23.50
N SER A 755 49.81 -49.23 22.24
CA SER A 755 49.63 -50.18 21.12
C SER A 755 48.46 -51.17 21.12
N ALA A 756 47.77 -51.13 19.99
CA ALA A 756 46.57 -51.89 19.66
C ALA A 756 46.80 -53.41 19.64
N GLU A 757 46.08 -54.11 20.53
CA GLU A 757 45.60 -55.47 20.29
C GLU A 757 44.11 -55.53 20.61
N LYS A 758 43.38 -56.14 19.68
CA LYS A 758 41.92 -56.35 19.67
C LYS A 758 41.51 -57.18 20.90
N PRO A 759 40.67 -56.67 21.82
CA PRO A 759 40.20 -57.50 22.92
C PRO A 759 39.06 -58.41 22.42
N GLU A 760 39.34 -59.70 22.40
CA GLU A 760 38.33 -60.75 22.33
C GLU A 760 37.35 -60.65 23.51
N ALA A 761 36.10 -61.00 23.21
CA ALA A 761 34.99 -60.97 24.15
C ALA A 761 35.30 -61.77 25.41
N ARG A 762 35.53 -61.08 26.53
CA ARG A 762 35.54 -61.71 27.86
C ARG A 762 34.11 -61.92 28.32
N ASP A 763 33.77 -63.18 28.55
CA ASP A 763 32.51 -63.68 29.11
C ASP A 763 32.03 -62.84 30.31
N ALA A 764 30.96 -62.08 30.09
CA ALA A 764 30.17 -61.48 31.15
C ALA A 764 29.39 -62.61 31.87
N ARG A 765 29.91 -63.10 33.00
CA ARG A 765 29.13 -63.94 33.91
C ARG A 765 27.83 -63.22 34.31
N PRO A 766 26.67 -63.91 34.36
CA PRO A 766 25.39 -63.26 34.60
C PRO A 766 25.33 -62.61 35.98
N SER A 767 24.89 -61.35 36.04
CA SER A 767 24.53 -60.65 37.27
C SER A 767 23.41 -61.41 38.00
N LYS A 768 23.52 -61.56 39.32
CA LYS A 768 22.48 -62.24 40.13
C LYS A 768 21.17 -61.43 40.01
N ARG A 769 20.10 -62.09 39.57
CA ARG A 769 18.78 -61.48 39.34
C ARG A 769 17.84 -61.82 40.50
N VAL A 770 17.13 -60.82 41.01
CA VAL A 770 16.03 -61.00 41.96
C VAL A 770 14.75 -60.51 41.32
N LEU A 771 13.73 -61.37 41.27
CA LEU A 771 12.38 -61.04 40.79
C LEU A 771 11.43 -60.93 41.99
N ILE A 772 10.70 -59.83 42.10
CA ILE A 772 9.64 -59.63 43.08
C ILE A 772 8.33 -59.40 42.34
N GLN A 773 7.31 -60.18 42.68
CA GLN A 773 5.96 -60.07 42.15
C GLN A 773 4.99 -59.66 43.27
N CYS A 774 4.10 -58.71 43.03
CA CYS A 774 3.09 -58.26 44.00
C CYS A 774 1.94 -57.53 43.30
N ALA A 775 0.87 -57.17 44.02
CA ALA A 775 -0.19 -56.35 43.43
C ALA A 775 0.18 -54.86 43.37
N ARG A 776 0.89 -54.36 44.38
CA ARG A 776 1.27 -52.94 44.50
C ARG A 776 2.69 -52.77 45.02
N LEU A 777 3.36 -51.72 44.56
CA LEU A 777 4.68 -51.29 44.99
C LEU A 777 4.65 -49.79 45.29
N ARG A 778 5.25 -49.38 46.41
CA ARG A 778 5.46 -47.97 46.76
C ARG A 778 6.91 -47.73 47.13
N TYR A 779 7.49 -46.67 46.60
CA TYR A 779 8.86 -46.25 46.92
C TYR A 779 8.85 -44.81 47.43
N PHE A 780 9.65 -44.56 48.46
CA PHE A 780 9.85 -43.25 49.06
C PHE A 780 11.36 -42.97 49.16
N LYS A 781 11.83 -41.99 48.39
CA LYS A 781 13.25 -41.61 48.33
C LYS A 781 13.78 -41.11 49.67
N GLU A 782 13.01 -40.29 50.39
CA GLU A 782 13.42 -39.75 51.71
C GLU A 782 13.72 -40.84 52.74
N GLN A 783 13.02 -41.97 52.64
CA GLN A 783 13.17 -43.11 53.54
C GLN A 783 14.08 -44.21 52.95
N ASN A 784 14.52 -44.04 51.69
CA ASN A 784 15.14 -45.07 50.87
C ASN A 784 14.42 -46.42 51.00
N SER A 785 13.09 -46.41 51.03
CA SER A 785 12.27 -47.60 51.33
C SER A 785 11.38 -47.98 50.15
N ILE A 786 11.24 -49.29 49.92
CA ILE A 786 10.30 -49.90 48.97
C ILE A 786 9.35 -50.80 49.73
N GLN A 787 8.06 -50.56 49.61
CA GLN A 787 6.98 -51.39 50.15
C GLN A 787 6.39 -52.22 49.01
N TYR A 788 6.47 -53.53 49.10
CA TYR A 788 5.75 -54.46 48.23
C TYR A 788 4.52 -54.97 49.00
N LEU A 789 3.34 -54.82 48.41
CA LEU A 789 2.07 -55.06 49.07
C LEU A 789 1.21 -56.04 48.27
N ASP A 790 0.47 -56.86 49.00
CA ASP A 790 -0.52 -57.82 48.55
C ASP A 790 0.07 -58.95 47.68
N ASN A 791 0.11 -60.16 48.24
CA ASN A 791 0.58 -61.40 47.59
C ASN A 791 2.01 -61.29 47.03
N VAL A 792 2.95 -60.92 47.89
CA VAL A 792 4.36 -60.77 47.52
C VAL A 792 5.00 -62.14 47.28
N VAL A 793 5.68 -62.30 46.15
CA VAL A 793 6.53 -63.45 45.83
C VAL A 793 7.88 -62.96 45.34
N LEU A 794 8.92 -63.18 46.14
CA LEU A 794 10.32 -62.94 45.76
C LEU A 794 10.94 -64.25 45.28
N SER A 795 11.63 -64.22 44.15
CA SER A 795 12.36 -65.36 43.57
C SER A 795 13.77 -64.93 43.16
N SER A 796 14.75 -65.74 43.53
CA SER A 796 16.18 -65.59 43.20
C SER A 796 16.74 -66.96 42.80
N GLU A 797 18.03 -67.03 42.45
CA GLU A 797 18.68 -68.26 41.98
C GLU A 797 18.61 -69.42 43.00
N ASP A 798 18.72 -69.12 44.29
CA ASP A 798 18.80 -70.10 45.37
C ASP A 798 17.63 -70.04 46.37
N ALA A 799 16.79 -69.00 46.31
CA ALA A 799 15.72 -68.76 47.28
C ALA A 799 14.41 -68.24 46.67
N ARG A 800 13.29 -68.67 47.24
CA ARG A 800 11.93 -68.15 46.99
C ARG A 800 11.24 -67.81 48.30
N LEU A 801 10.66 -66.61 48.41
CA LEU A 801 9.91 -66.11 49.57
C LEU A 801 8.50 -65.73 49.11
N SER A 802 7.47 -66.07 49.89
CA SER A 802 6.11 -65.53 49.75
C SER A 802 5.62 -64.93 51.06
N SER A 803 4.91 -63.80 50.98
CA SER A 803 4.31 -63.09 52.13
C SER A 803 3.16 -62.17 51.70
N ASP A 804 2.43 -61.61 52.67
CA ASP A 804 1.38 -60.61 52.41
C ASP A 804 1.98 -59.25 52.05
N SER A 805 3.06 -58.86 52.72
CA SER A 805 3.84 -57.66 52.40
C SER A 805 5.35 -57.88 52.61
N LEU A 806 6.15 -57.00 52.01
CA LEU A 806 7.60 -56.95 52.15
C LEU A 806 8.05 -55.48 52.14
N ASP A 807 8.59 -55.01 53.26
CA ASP A 807 9.20 -53.68 53.36
C ASP A 807 10.71 -53.82 53.20
N ALA A 808 11.31 -53.18 52.19
CA ALA A 808 12.74 -53.18 51.93
C ALA A 808 13.32 -51.78 52.14
N VAL A 809 14.42 -51.67 52.88
CA VAL A 809 15.21 -50.45 53.04
C VAL A 809 16.49 -50.62 52.25
N LEU A 810 16.78 -49.63 51.41
CA LEU A 810 17.96 -49.58 50.58
C LEU A 810 19.13 -48.95 51.34
N ASP A 811 20.35 -49.30 50.94
CA ASP A 811 21.56 -48.66 51.43
C ASP A 811 21.62 -47.16 51.07
N SER A 812 22.63 -46.46 51.60
CA SER A 812 22.85 -45.03 51.31
C SER A 812 23.05 -44.72 49.83
N THR A 813 23.42 -45.71 49.01
CA THR A 813 23.57 -45.56 47.55
C THR A 813 22.25 -45.74 46.80
N GLY A 814 21.23 -46.30 47.44
CA GLY A 814 19.93 -46.62 46.85
C GLY A 814 19.96 -47.82 45.90
N ARG A 815 21.04 -48.60 45.88
CA ARG A 815 21.28 -49.66 44.87
C ARG A 815 21.13 -51.07 45.41
N GLN A 816 21.27 -51.27 46.71
CA GLN A 816 21.16 -52.59 47.34
C GLN A 816 20.20 -52.56 48.52
N ILE A 817 19.49 -53.68 48.73
CA ILE A 817 18.62 -53.87 49.89
C ILE A 817 19.51 -54.14 51.11
N GLU A 818 19.55 -53.20 52.05
CA GLU A 818 20.28 -53.30 53.32
C GLU A 818 19.48 -54.10 54.36
N LYS A 819 18.18 -53.85 54.44
CA LYS A 819 17.25 -54.52 55.35
C LYS A 819 15.95 -54.85 54.63
N ALA A 820 15.33 -55.99 54.92
CA ALA A 820 13.97 -56.27 54.46
C ALA A 820 13.13 -56.96 55.54
N ALA A 821 11.84 -56.67 55.60
CA ALA A 821 10.90 -57.24 56.57
C ALA A 821 9.66 -57.76 55.83
N ALA A 822 9.52 -59.09 55.74
CA ALA A 822 8.35 -59.76 55.20
C ALA A 822 7.32 -60.00 56.31
N ARG A 823 6.04 -59.71 56.08
CA ARG A 823 4.96 -59.92 57.06
C ARG A 823 3.77 -60.64 56.44
N GLY A 824 3.11 -61.45 57.27
CA GLY A 824 1.90 -62.20 56.92
C GLY A 824 2.21 -63.41 56.04
N ARG A 825 1.77 -64.60 56.49
CA ARG A 825 1.88 -65.88 55.76
C ARG A 825 3.28 -66.11 55.13
N VAL A 826 4.33 -65.88 55.91
CA VAL A 826 5.71 -65.95 55.42
C VAL A 826 6.10 -67.40 55.16
N PHE A 827 6.53 -67.67 53.93
CA PHE A 827 7.07 -68.96 53.51
C PHE A 827 8.33 -68.76 52.68
N VAL A 828 9.47 -69.29 53.14
CA VAL A 828 10.77 -69.22 52.47
C VAL A 828 11.19 -70.63 52.07
N ARG A 829 11.64 -70.81 50.83
CA ARG A 829 12.30 -72.02 50.35
C ARG A 829 13.69 -71.64 49.83
N GLN A 830 14.75 -72.17 50.44
CA GLN A 830 16.13 -71.89 50.03
C GLN A 830 16.98 -73.17 50.08
N SER A 831 17.66 -73.51 48.99
CA SER A 831 18.53 -74.71 48.91
C SER A 831 17.89 -76.01 49.45
N GLY A 832 16.59 -76.21 49.19
CA GLY A 832 15.82 -77.36 49.66
C GLY A 832 15.24 -77.25 51.08
N ARG A 833 15.63 -76.23 51.86
CA ARG A 833 15.04 -75.94 53.19
C ARG A 833 13.75 -75.16 53.04
N GLU A 834 12.78 -75.44 53.90
CA GLU A 834 11.51 -74.71 53.97
C GLU A 834 11.33 -74.05 55.33
N VAL A 835 11.02 -72.76 55.36
CA VAL A 835 10.77 -72.00 56.59
C VAL A 835 9.39 -71.34 56.53
N LYS A 836 8.56 -71.55 57.55
CA LYS A 836 7.23 -70.96 57.72
C LYS A 836 7.20 -70.06 58.95
N GLY A 837 6.59 -68.88 58.85
CA GLY A 837 6.44 -67.95 59.96
C GLY A 837 5.38 -66.87 59.71
N GLU A 838 5.20 -65.99 60.69
CA GLU A 838 4.34 -64.81 60.57
C GLU A 838 5.13 -63.59 60.05
N MET A 839 6.42 -63.49 60.39
CA MET A 839 7.31 -62.41 60.01
C MET A 839 8.72 -62.92 59.72
N ALA A 840 9.42 -62.31 58.76
CA ALA A 840 10.83 -62.57 58.50
C ALA A 840 11.62 -61.29 58.21
N ASP A 841 12.65 -61.03 59.01
CA ASP A 841 13.59 -59.92 58.82
C ASP A 841 14.90 -60.40 58.20
N TYR A 842 15.36 -59.70 57.18
CA TYR A 842 16.67 -59.85 56.55
C TYR A 842 17.56 -58.65 56.84
N PHE A 843 18.83 -58.91 57.12
CA PHE A 843 19.87 -57.89 57.28
C PHE A 843 21.08 -58.26 56.43
N LEU A 844 21.51 -57.37 55.53
CA LEU A 844 22.64 -57.58 54.62
C LEU A 844 23.98 -57.72 55.38
N GLN A 845 24.18 -56.93 56.44
CA GLN A 845 25.28 -57.06 57.39
C GLN A 845 24.69 -57.27 58.80
N PRO A 846 24.96 -58.40 59.49
CA PRO A 846 25.98 -59.42 59.21
C PRO A 846 25.59 -60.50 58.18
N GLY A 847 24.46 -60.38 57.47
CA GLY A 847 23.95 -61.44 56.61
C GLY A 847 23.15 -62.46 57.43
N LYS A 848 21.97 -62.04 57.92
CA LYS A 848 21.09 -62.92 58.72
C LYS A 848 19.63 -62.77 58.33
N PHE A 849 18.91 -63.88 58.43
CA PHE A 849 17.45 -63.97 58.37
C PHE A 849 16.91 -64.31 59.75
N VAL A 850 15.89 -63.60 60.21
CA VAL A 850 15.21 -63.85 61.49
C VAL A 850 13.74 -64.11 61.18
N VAL A 851 13.26 -65.33 61.38
CA VAL A 851 11.87 -65.71 61.16
C VAL A 851 11.19 -65.90 62.51
N THR A 852 10.07 -65.24 62.72
CA THR A 852 9.26 -65.34 63.95
C THR A 852 7.83 -65.77 63.64
N GLY A 853 7.22 -66.51 64.55
CA GLY A 853 5.83 -66.94 64.44
C GLY A 853 5.41 -67.77 65.65
N ASN A 854 4.14 -68.17 65.69
CA ASN A 854 3.57 -68.95 66.78
C ASN A 854 3.16 -70.38 66.36
N PRO A 855 4.09 -71.35 66.21
CA PRO A 855 5.55 -71.24 66.14
C PRO A 855 6.05 -71.05 64.69
N ALA A 856 7.25 -70.47 64.51
CA ALA A 856 7.96 -70.56 63.23
C ALA A 856 8.52 -71.99 63.04
N GLN A 857 8.46 -72.52 61.82
CA GLN A 857 8.85 -73.90 61.51
C GLN A 857 9.92 -73.91 60.42
N ILE A 858 10.98 -74.70 60.60
CA ILE A 858 12.01 -74.99 59.60
C ILE A 858 12.03 -76.50 59.30
N SER A 859 12.11 -76.85 58.02
CA SER A 859 12.25 -78.21 57.53
C SER A 859 13.51 -78.27 56.66
N ASP A 860 14.53 -78.98 57.13
CA ASP A 860 15.80 -79.19 56.44
C ASP A 860 15.91 -80.65 55.96
N PRO A 861 16.18 -80.91 54.67
CA PRO A 861 16.32 -82.27 54.14
C PRO A 861 17.35 -83.15 54.85
N GLY A 862 18.41 -82.56 55.41
CA GLY A 862 19.48 -83.27 56.12
C GLY A 862 19.39 -83.23 57.64
N ARG A 863 18.59 -82.32 58.22
CA ARG A 863 18.50 -82.10 59.69
C ARG A 863 17.09 -82.28 60.29
N GLY A 864 16.08 -82.58 59.48
CA GLY A 864 14.71 -82.83 59.94
C GLY A 864 13.88 -81.54 60.15
N LYS A 865 12.78 -81.65 60.90
CA LYS A 865 11.87 -80.53 61.20
C LYS A 865 12.15 -79.96 62.59
N SER A 866 12.18 -78.64 62.71
CA SER A 866 12.32 -77.93 64.00
C SER A 866 11.34 -76.76 64.06
N ALA A 867 10.88 -76.43 65.26
CA ALA A 867 9.95 -75.32 65.48
C ALA A 867 10.42 -74.47 66.67
N ALA A 868 10.36 -73.14 66.52
CA ALA A 868 10.63 -72.20 67.60
C ALA A 868 9.86 -70.90 67.44
N ARG A 869 9.72 -70.12 68.52
CA ARG A 869 9.13 -68.77 68.45
C ARG A 869 9.95 -67.83 67.55
N ARG A 870 11.28 -68.00 67.59
CA ARG A 870 12.23 -67.21 66.81
C ARG A 870 13.35 -68.11 66.25
N LEU A 871 13.54 -68.02 64.94
CA LEU A 871 14.54 -68.74 64.16
C LEU A 871 15.51 -67.72 63.56
N THR A 872 16.79 -67.78 63.91
CA THR A 872 17.82 -66.94 63.27
C THR A 872 18.72 -67.81 62.40
N PHE A 873 18.83 -67.48 61.11
CA PHE A 873 19.69 -68.14 60.14
C PHE A 873 20.75 -67.16 59.64
N PHE A 874 22.03 -67.53 59.74
CA PHE A 874 23.14 -66.72 59.22
C PHE A 874 23.52 -67.20 57.81
N THR A 875 23.52 -66.28 56.85
CA THR A 875 23.75 -66.59 55.42
C THR A 875 25.22 -66.84 55.09
N THR A 876 26.15 -66.49 56.00
CA THR A 876 27.60 -66.54 55.77
C THR A 876 28.27 -67.81 56.31
N ASP A 877 27.70 -68.46 57.33
CA ASP A 877 28.32 -69.62 58.01
C ASP A 877 27.35 -70.77 58.33
N ASP A 878 26.15 -70.76 57.73
CA ASP A 878 25.14 -71.83 57.81
C ASP A 878 24.64 -72.17 59.23
N ARG A 879 24.80 -71.25 60.19
CA ARG A 879 24.33 -71.40 61.57
C ARG A 879 22.84 -71.10 61.71
N ILE A 880 22.13 -71.96 62.45
CA ILE A 880 20.71 -71.79 62.82
C ILE A 880 20.61 -71.71 64.35
N LEU A 881 19.99 -70.64 64.87
CA LEU A 881 19.65 -70.47 66.28
C LEU A 881 18.13 -70.60 66.46
N LEU A 882 17.72 -71.44 67.42
CA LEU A 882 16.33 -71.68 67.82
C LEU A 882 16.10 -71.07 69.21
N GLU A 883 15.20 -70.10 69.32
CA GLU A 883 14.89 -69.39 70.57
C GLU A 883 13.41 -69.59 70.92
N ASN A 884 13.14 -70.14 72.12
CA ASN A 884 11.80 -70.57 72.56
C ASN A 884 11.22 -69.79 73.76
N THR A 885 11.89 -68.74 74.20
CA THR A 885 11.43 -67.87 75.30
C THR A 885 10.36 -66.90 74.85
#